data_AF-A0A5R9MRI3-F1
#
_entry.id   AF-A0A5R9MRI3-F1
#
_cell.length_a   1.000
_cell.length_b   1.000
_cell.length_c   1.000
_cell.angle_alpha   90.00
_cell.angle_beta   90.00
_cell.angle_gamma   90.00
#
_symmetry.space_group_name_H-M   'P 1'
#
loop_
_entity.id
_entity.type
_entity.pdbx_description
1 polymer ?
#
loop_
_entity_poly.entity_id
_entity_poly.type
_entity_poly.pdbx_seq_one_letter_code
_entity_poly.pdbx_strand_id
1 'polypeptide(L)'
;MTISTVPPDRNTSLSSMRYDPRFQAESRSDDLDLTSGLRLIRRRMVMIVAIIALLMAAAATVISGLKPTFHAESRLIIHTPLATKLGAEESGRNDPLDATSETERLLSRSIAERVIRELRLDDWPEFNPALQEVSLIDKLRAMLRGLVDSEKPSSSRRNSIEPIIPNYYKALRVWRDGQGDVIQIGFDASDPELAAAVPNRLISIYLEERKDSLRARLDAAEEWLLRRIAEQKVRAMTARDAADAYQKTMDVVSNDDDQVEQIKSIMELGERQTKIEQGRAEARATISALEAADDLSLALQNMVIPDSIGAMQRELRAQEQDLERLLETYGDTAQAVVDMRAKIRKSRTDLNLAADRYLQSIRAKLAGLDREDDAVRSALATAHEKRTRSALAQTELARLQRMADKEQTAVEKLEEQRRGLVAQAMLPGAELEVLSPAAVPLAPHGRGRLFYLVGALLASISIAVTAAFVVEMLDNSVRSFDQIAGMGRTVSAGFIPHLKRKDQKDPSMLFGWIQVGMFDEAIRSVLTSFKQSNGGKLPNSIVVTSAHSGEGKSLVARSLAIDLAANGIPVLLVDADLRHGNLDSFFKSDLKLGLNEFLCGQAGIRDIVHHHPSGIDFIPAGNASLHWRARLTDAADIIGMAASMGQIVIFDSAPVLASADTMHLTALAERTLLVVKWGKTSRRAVEFCLHQLKLARNAELSVAINNVDPKKHAKYNFSDSELFVKSLRKYHEFT
;
A
#
# COMPACT_ATOMS: atom_id res chain seq x y z
N MET A 1 17.03 -104.85 -0.74
CA MET A 1 15.80 -104.06 -0.99
C MET A 1 15.93 -103.48 -2.38
N THR A 2 15.55 -104.26 -3.39
CA THR A 2 14.26 -104.17 -4.12
C THR A 2 14.18 -102.88 -4.94
N ILE A 3 14.60 -102.92 -6.22
CA ILE A 3 13.80 -103.26 -7.43
C ILE A 3 13.56 -101.95 -8.20
N SER A 4 14.18 -101.74 -9.35
CA SER A 4 13.59 -102.07 -10.66
C SER A 4 14.30 -101.28 -11.77
N THR A 5 14.92 -102.02 -12.67
CA THR A 5 15.28 -101.61 -14.02
C THR A 5 14.05 -101.70 -14.92
N VAL A 6 14.01 -100.91 -16.02
CA VAL A 6 13.47 -101.20 -17.38
C VAL A 6 13.43 -99.88 -18.20
N PRO A 7 13.65 -99.90 -19.55
CA PRO A 7 14.34 -98.86 -20.33
C PRO A 7 13.39 -97.90 -21.06
N PRO A 8 13.87 -96.82 -21.74
CA PRO A 8 12.98 -95.95 -22.49
C PRO A 8 12.61 -96.57 -23.84
N ASP A 9 11.32 -96.81 -24.03
CA ASP A 9 10.72 -97.26 -25.27
C ASP A 9 10.67 -96.14 -26.32
N ARG A 10 11.02 -96.51 -27.56
CA ARG A 10 10.86 -95.72 -28.78
C ARG A 10 9.41 -95.85 -29.27
N ASN A 11 8.59 -94.83 -29.06
CA ASN A 11 7.56 -94.31 -29.98
C ASN A 11 6.49 -93.55 -29.19
N THR A 12 6.60 -92.23 -29.15
CA THR A 12 5.42 -91.38 -29.05
C THR A 12 5.55 -90.26 -30.05
N SER A 13 4.46 -90.07 -30.78
CA SER A 13 4.28 -89.22 -31.94
C SER A 13 4.73 -87.78 -31.71
N LEU A 14 5.33 -87.18 -32.75
CA LEU A 14 5.52 -85.75 -32.91
C LEU A 14 4.14 -85.05 -32.85
N SER A 15 3.72 -84.70 -31.65
CA SER A 15 2.58 -83.83 -31.38
C SER A 15 2.91 -82.42 -31.87
N SER A 16 1.96 -81.81 -32.57
CA SER A 16 2.07 -80.46 -33.12
C SER A 16 2.52 -79.47 -32.04
N MET A 17 3.61 -78.77 -32.33
CA MET A 17 4.13 -77.68 -31.51
C MET A 17 3.08 -76.58 -31.46
N ARG A 18 2.15 -76.67 -30.49
CA ARG A 18 1.19 -75.64 -30.17
C ARG A 18 1.98 -74.43 -29.71
N TYR A 19 1.90 -73.39 -30.53
CA TYR A 19 2.20 -72.00 -30.20
C TYR A 19 1.72 -71.69 -28.77
N ASP A 20 2.65 -71.48 -27.84
CA ASP A 20 2.37 -71.10 -26.45
C ASP A 20 2.34 -69.57 -26.37
N PRO A 21 1.18 -68.92 -26.09
CA PRO A 21 1.02 -67.47 -26.15
C PRO A 21 1.62 -66.73 -24.93
N ARG A 22 2.56 -67.34 -24.20
CA ARG A 22 3.10 -66.81 -22.93
C ARG A 22 4.22 -65.77 -23.06
N PHE A 23 4.62 -65.39 -24.27
CA PHE A 23 5.41 -64.17 -24.50
C PHE A 23 4.50 -63.02 -24.93
N GLN A 24 3.55 -62.67 -24.07
CA GLN A 24 3.03 -61.30 -24.09
C GLN A 24 4.18 -60.42 -23.62
N ALA A 25 4.68 -59.58 -24.53
CA ALA A 25 5.41 -58.39 -24.12
C ALA A 25 4.48 -57.65 -23.16
N GLU A 26 4.80 -57.68 -21.86
CA GLU A 26 4.20 -56.79 -20.88
C GLU A 26 4.34 -55.39 -21.44
N SER A 27 3.22 -54.81 -21.90
CA SER A 27 3.09 -53.38 -21.98
C SER A 27 3.20 -52.88 -20.55
N ARG A 28 4.44 -52.62 -20.10
CA ARG A 28 4.69 -51.87 -18.88
C ARG A 28 3.83 -50.62 -18.97
N SER A 29 2.81 -50.58 -18.13
CA SER A 29 2.01 -49.42 -17.83
C SER A 29 2.93 -48.23 -17.63
N ASP A 30 2.49 -47.07 -18.12
CA ASP A 30 3.09 -45.75 -17.96
C ASP A 30 3.26 -45.38 -16.47
N ASP A 31 4.19 -46.03 -15.77
CA ASP A 31 4.79 -45.45 -14.58
C ASP A 31 5.63 -44.28 -15.07
N LEU A 32 5.36 -43.09 -14.49
CA LEU A 32 6.19 -41.90 -14.63
C LEU A 32 7.58 -42.21 -14.07
N ASP A 33 8.38 -42.89 -14.88
CA ASP A 33 9.70 -43.35 -14.54
C ASP A 33 10.60 -42.11 -14.44
N LEU A 34 11.00 -41.73 -13.22
CA LEU A 34 11.91 -40.60 -12.96
C LEU A 34 13.18 -40.67 -13.82
N THR A 35 13.58 -41.88 -14.22
CA THR A 35 14.71 -42.11 -15.12
C THR A 35 14.45 -41.61 -16.56
N SER A 36 13.18 -41.52 -16.99
CA SER A 36 12.78 -40.95 -18.28
C SER A 36 12.93 -39.43 -18.29
N GLY A 37 12.63 -38.75 -17.18
CA GLY A 37 12.82 -37.30 -17.02
C GLY A 37 14.31 -36.90 -17.07
N LEU A 38 15.17 -37.63 -16.36
CA LEU A 38 16.63 -37.42 -16.39
C LEU A 38 17.23 -37.61 -17.78
N ARG A 39 16.75 -38.60 -18.53
CA ARG A 39 17.21 -38.87 -19.90
C ARG A 39 16.71 -37.81 -20.89
N LEU A 40 15.47 -37.34 -20.74
CA LEU A 40 14.94 -36.19 -21.50
C LEU A 40 15.86 -34.97 -21.36
N ILE A 41 16.20 -34.63 -20.11
CA ILE A 41 17.10 -33.52 -19.79
C ILE A 41 18.42 -33.73 -20.52
N ARG A 42 19.04 -34.93 -20.40
CA ARG A 42 20.31 -35.25 -21.09
C ARG A 42 20.25 -35.11 -22.61
N ARG A 43 19.12 -35.45 -23.25
CA ARG A 43 18.93 -35.33 -24.72
C ARG A 43 18.86 -33.89 -25.18
N ARG A 44 18.24 -33.00 -24.39
CA ARG A 44 18.00 -31.59 -24.73
C ARG A 44 18.87 -30.61 -23.93
N MET A 45 19.90 -31.06 -23.20
CA MET A 45 20.76 -30.21 -22.37
C MET A 45 21.25 -28.96 -23.08
N VAL A 46 21.72 -29.07 -24.33
CA VAL A 46 22.22 -27.92 -25.08
C VAL A 46 21.13 -26.87 -25.28
N MET A 47 19.90 -27.30 -25.60
CA MET A 47 18.76 -26.41 -25.75
C MET A 47 18.31 -25.82 -24.42
N ILE A 48 18.26 -26.63 -23.36
CA ILE A 48 17.91 -26.18 -22.01
C ILE A 48 18.89 -25.11 -21.53
N VAL A 49 20.19 -25.37 -21.66
CA VAL A 49 21.26 -24.43 -21.30
C VAL A 49 21.20 -23.17 -22.15
N ALA A 50 20.94 -23.28 -23.47
CA ALA A 50 20.82 -22.11 -24.34
C ALA A 50 19.62 -21.23 -23.96
N ILE A 51 18.46 -21.81 -23.65
CA ILE A 51 17.26 -21.07 -23.20
C ILE A 51 17.53 -20.39 -21.85
N ILE A 52 18.11 -21.13 -20.89
CA ILE A 52 18.48 -20.57 -19.58
C ILE A 52 19.45 -19.40 -19.76
N ALA A 53 20.51 -19.56 -20.56
CA ALA A 53 21.49 -18.52 -20.80
C ALA A 53 20.87 -17.26 -21.45
N LEU A 54 19.98 -17.44 -22.43
CA LEU A 54 19.27 -16.34 -23.08
C LEU A 54 18.36 -15.58 -22.10
N LEU A 55 17.55 -16.31 -21.34
CA LEU A 55 16.62 -15.71 -20.36
C LEU A 55 17.37 -15.06 -19.21
N MET A 56 18.46 -15.66 -18.74
CA MET A 56 19.31 -15.09 -17.71
C MET A 56 20.06 -13.85 -18.20
N ALA A 57 20.53 -13.81 -19.45
CA ALA A 57 21.12 -12.61 -20.02
C ALA A 57 20.10 -11.46 -20.07
N ALA A 58 18.88 -11.73 -20.54
CA ALA A 58 17.79 -10.75 -20.54
C ALA A 58 17.45 -10.28 -19.11
N ALA A 59 17.27 -11.21 -18.16
CA ALA A 59 16.97 -10.88 -16.77
C ALA A 59 18.11 -10.08 -16.11
N ALA A 60 19.36 -10.45 -16.35
CA ALA A 60 20.53 -9.73 -15.83
C ALA A 60 20.59 -8.31 -16.35
N THR A 61 20.29 -8.06 -17.64
CA THR A 61 20.24 -6.69 -18.18
C THR A 61 19.17 -5.85 -17.48
N VAL A 62 17.97 -6.38 -17.27
CA VAL A 62 16.89 -5.67 -16.56
C VAL A 62 17.24 -5.43 -15.09
N ILE A 63 17.74 -6.46 -14.38
CA ILE A 63 18.08 -6.37 -12.95
C ILE A 63 19.27 -5.43 -12.71
N SER A 64 20.22 -5.36 -13.65
CA SER A 64 21.34 -4.43 -13.56
C SER A 64 20.92 -2.97 -13.66
N GLY A 65 19.82 -2.69 -14.38
CA GLY A 65 19.22 -1.36 -14.51
C GLY A 65 18.36 -0.93 -13.31
N LEU A 66 18.05 -1.83 -12.36
CA LEU A 66 17.33 -1.47 -11.15
C LEU A 66 18.22 -0.61 -10.25
N LYS A 67 17.76 0.61 -9.98
CA LYS A 67 18.38 1.54 -9.05
C LYS A 67 18.15 1.04 -7.61
N PRO A 68 19.17 1.11 -6.74
CA PRO A 68 19.00 0.86 -5.32
C PRO A 68 18.07 1.92 -4.72
N THR A 69 17.21 1.51 -3.79
CA THR A 69 16.39 2.42 -2.97
C THR A 69 17.02 2.55 -1.59
N PHE A 70 17.17 3.76 -1.08
CA PHE A 70 17.69 4.07 0.25
C PHE A 70 16.56 4.61 1.11
N HIS A 71 16.54 4.20 2.37
CA HIS A 71 15.56 4.63 3.36
C HIS A 71 16.29 5.35 4.49
N ALA A 72 15.84 6.55 4.84
CA ALA A 72 16.30 7.28 6.01
C ALA A 72 15.09 7.77 6.82
N GLU A 73 15.22 7.77 8.14
CA GLU A 73 14.16 8.16 9.07
C GLU A 73 14.64 9.23 10.06
N SER A 74 13.78 10.20 10.36
CA SER A 74 13.97 11.16 11.44
C SER A 74 12.89 10.98 12.51
N ARG A 75 13.24 11.26 13.76
CA ARG A 75 12.36 11.09 14.92
C ARG A 75 12.11 12.41 15.61
N LEU A 76 10.84 12.74 15.81
CA LEU A 76 10.36 13.97 16.43
C LEU A 76 9.55 13.61 17.68
N ILE A 77 9.84 14.21 18.83
CA ILE A 77 9.05 14.02 20.05
C ILE A 77 8.17 15.24 20.32
N ILE A 78 6.92 14.97 20.71
CA ILE A 78 5.95 15.99 21.13
C ILE A 78 5.95 16.04 22.65
N HIS A 79 6.33 17.17 23.23
CA HIS A 79 6.24 17.39 24.67
C HIS A 79 4.87 17.97 25.04
N THR A 80 4.28 17.53 26.15
CA THR A 80 3.08 18.18 26.69
C THR A 80 3.45 19.55 27.28
N PRO A 81 2.75 20.64 26.92
CA PRO A 81 3.17 21.99 27.31
C PRO A 81 3.08 22.18 28.82
N LEU A 82 4.14 22.76 29.40
CA LEU A 82 4.20 23.11 30.83
C LEU A 82 3.07 24.08 31.26
N ALA A 83 2.54 24.87 30.31
CA ALA A 83 1.53 25.90 30.54
C ALA A 83 0.17 25.34 31.00
N THR A 84 -0.16 24.08 30.66
CA THR A 84 -1.42 23.45 31.09
C THR A 84 -1.47 23.22 32.61
N LYS A 85 -0.33 23.27 33.30
CA LYS A 85 -0.25 23.01 34.75
C LYS A 85 -0.29 24.26 35.64
N LEU A 86 -0.33 25.47 35.09
CA LEU A 86 -0.12 26.71 35.86
C LEU A 86 -1.27 27.71 35.85
N GLY A 87 -2.46 27.40 35.32
CA GLY A 87 -3.54 28.42 35.37
C GLY A 87 -4.96 28.10 34.94
N ALA A 88 -5.34 26.84 34.69
CA ALA A 88 -6.73 26.55 34.33
C ALA A 88 -7.16 25.15 34.82
N GLU A 89 -7.57 25.07 36.09
CA GLU A 89 -8.67 24.15 36.42
C GLU A 89 -9.96 24.80 35.90
N GLU A 90 -10.79 24.01 35.22
CA GLU A 90 -12.10 24.37 34.66
C GLU A 90 -12.12 25.14 33.33
N SER A 91 -11.94 24.41 32.23
CA SER A 91 -12.85 24.46 31.06
C SER A 91 -12.61 23.25 30.17
N GLY A 92 -13.47 22.24 30.30
CA GLY A 92 -13.45 21.07 29.45
C GLY A 92 -13.80 21.41 28.00
N ARG A 93 -12.79 21.56 27.13
CA ARG A 93 -12.82 21.11 25.73
C ARG A 93 -11.45 21.28 25.07
N ASN A 94 -11.00 20.19 24.45
CA ASN A 94 -9.87 20.02 23.53
C ASN A 94 -8.48 19.92 24.19
N ASP A 95 -8.05 18.69 24.46
CA ASP A 95 -6.63 18.32 24.48
C ASP A 95 -5.94 18.86 23.21
N PRO A 96 -4.99 19.83 23.30
CA PRO A 96 -4.51 20.54 22.10
C PRO A 96 -3.40 19.82 21.32
N LEU A 97 -3.10 18.56 21.61
CA LEU A 97 -2.01 17.80 20.98
C LEU A 97 -2.42 16.35 20.74
N ASP A 98 -3.45 16.13 19.92
CA ASP A 98 -3.64 14.81 19.34
C ASP A 98 -2.53 14.58 18.30
N ALA A 99 -1.63 13.64 18.60
CA ALA A 99 -0.56 13.23 17.70
C ALA A 99 -1.08 12.91 16.29
N THR A 100 -2.34 12.46 16.17
CA THR A 100 -3.01 12.22 14.88
C THR A 100 -3.16 13.52 14.07
N SER A 101 -3.60 14.61 14.70
CA SER A 101 -3.73 15.92 14.05
C SER A 101 -2.37 16.49 13.64
N GLU A 102 -1.31 16.22 14.41
CA GLU A 102 0.05 16.66 14.06
C GLU A 102 0.65 15.83 12.91
N THR A 103 0.34 14.53 12.83
CA THR A 103 0.71 13.74 11.65
C THR A 103 0.02 14.21 10.37
N GLU A 104 -1.25 14.61 10.42
CA GLU A 104 -1.95 15.17 9.26
C GLU A 104 -1.38 16.53 8.84
N ARG A 105 -0.96 17.37 9.79
CA ARG A 105 -0.30 18.65 9.51
C ARG A 105 1.07 18.47 8.84
N LEU A 106 1.87 17.51 9.29
CA LEU A 106 3.14 17.15 8.64
C LEU A 106 2.95 16.69 7.20
N LEU A 107 1.79 16.08 6.89
CA LEU A 107 1.39 15.68 5.54
C LEU A 107 0.71 16.79 4.73
N SER A 108 0.61 18.01 5.26
CA SER A 108 -0.04 19.13 4.57
C SER A 108 0.63 19.46 3.24
N ARG A 109 -0.20 19.85 2.27
CA ARG A 109 0.24 20.15 0.89
C ARG A 109 1.23 21.33 0.84
N SER A 110 1.05 22.34 1.70
CA SER A 110 1.94 23.52 1.74
C SER A 110 3.37 23.16 2.12
N ILE A 111 3.55 22.28 3.12
CA ILE A 111 4.86 21.80 3.54
C ILE A 111 5.49 20.95 2.43
N ALA A 112 4.73 20.03 1.85
CA ALA A 112 5.20 19.18 0.75
C ALA A 112 5.68 20.01 -0.45
N GLU A 113 4.92 21.04 -0.86
CA GLU A 113 5.31 21.93 -1.96
C GLU A 113 6.61 22.71 -1.67
N ARG A 114 6.80 23.19 -0.43
CA ARG A 114 8.06 23.84 -0.02
C ARG A 114 9.23 22.87 -0.05
N VAL A 115 9.06 21.67 0.51
CA VAL A 115 10.10 20.61 0.48
C VAL A 115 10.51 20.28 -0.96
N ILE A 116 9.52 20.08 -1.84
CA ILE A 116 9.75 19.77 -3.27
C ILE A 116 10.55 20.88 -3.95
N ARG A 117 10.19 22.15 -3.71
CA ARG A 117 10.88 23.31 -4.31
C ARG A 117 12.30 23.49 -3.78
N GLU A 118 12.49 23.41 -2.47
CA GLU A 118 13.77 23.70 -1.84
C GLU A 118 14.81 22.60 -2.07
N LEU A 119 14.38 21.33 -2.14
CA LEU A 119 15.25 20.20 -2.49
C LEU A 119 15.29 19.90 -3.99
N ARG A 120 14.60 20.70 -4.81
CA ARG A 120 14.53 20.58 -6.27
C ARG A 120 14.21 19.15 -6.73
N LEU A 121 13.17 18.54 -6.13
CA LEU A 121 12.75 17.18 -6.48
C LEU A 121 12.26 17.05 -7.94
N ASP A 122 12.06 18.18 -8.62
CA ASP A 122 11.75 18.28 -10.05
C ASP A 122 12.92 17.89 -10.96
N ASP A 123 14.17 18.03 -10.52
CA ASP A 123 15.34 17.63 -11.30
C ASP A 123 15.56 16.10 -11.29
N TRP A 124 14.87 15.38 -10.39
CA TRP A 124 15.07 13.96 -10.17
C TRP A 124 14.09 13.11 -10.99
N PRO A 125 14.57 12.22 -11.88
CA PRO A 125 13.71 11.36 -12.69
C PRO A 125 12.82 10.42 -11.88
N GLU A 126 13.16 10.12 -10.63
CA GLU A 126 12.34 9.28 -9.75
C GLU A 126 11.00 9.93 -9.40
N PHE A 127 10.99 11.25 -9.19
CA PHE A 127 9.81 11.98 -8.75
C PHE A 127 9.14 12.75 -9.88
N ASN A 128 9.88 13.13 -10.93
CA ASN A 128 9.36 13.84 -12.08
C ASN A 128 9.02 12.88 -13.24
N PRO A 129 7.73 12.60 -13.52
CA PRO A 129 7.33 11.73 -14.62
C PRO A 129 7.76 12.26 -16.00
N ALA A 130 7.97 13.57 -16.14
CA ALA A 130 8.40 14.18 -17.39
C ALA A 130 9.87 13.90 -17.74
N LEU A 131 10.69 13.51 -16.75
CA LEU A 131 12.09 13.13 -16.91
C LEU A 131 12.29 11.61 -17.01
N GLN A 132 11.24 10.80 -16.78
CA GLN A 132 11.34 9.35 -16.91
C GLN A 132 11.39 8.95 -18.39
N GLU A 133 12.52 8.39 -18.81
CA GLU A 133 12.59 7.73 -20.10
C GLU A 133 11.68 6.50 -20.10
N VAL A 134 10.83 6.38 -21.13
CA VAL A 134 9.83 5.30 -21.28
C VAL A 134 10.48 3.94 -21.04
N SER A 135 10.05 3.26 -19.98
CA SER A 135 10.56 1.93 -19.58
C SER A 135 10.46 0.94 -20.75
N LEU A 136 11.41 0.00 -20.86
CA LEU A 136 11.39 -1.04 -21.89
C LEU A 136 10.08 -1.85 -21.87
N ILE A 137 9.43 -1.97 -20.71
CA ILE A 137 8.12 -2.62 -20.53
C ILE A 137 7.00 -1.74 -21.11
N ASP A 138 7.10 -0.42 -20.97
CA ASP A 138 6.13 0.52 -21.54
C ASP A 138 6.32 0.64 -23.05
N LYS A 139 7.54 0.50 -23.57
CA LYS A 139 7.79 0.33 -25.01
C LYS A 139 7.23 -0.99 -25.52
N LEU A 140 7.37 -2.10 -24.78
CA LEU A 140 6.80 -3.40 -25.16
C LEU A 140 5.27 -3.38 -25.12
N ARG A 141 4.68 -2.76 -24.08
CA ARG A 141 3.22 -2.55 -23.96
C ARG A 141 2.69 -1.58 -25.01
N ALA A 142 3.42 -0.52 -25.33
CA ALA A 142 3.06 0.40 -26.39
C ALA A 142 3.18 -0.26 -27.77
N MET A 143 4.15 -1.14 -27.98
CA MET A 143 4.27 -1.95 -29.20
C MET A 143 3.13 -2.98 -29.32
N LEU A 144 2.71 -3.59 -28.20
CA LEU A 144 1.57 -4.51 -28.15
C LEU A 144 0.21 -3.78 -28.24
N ARG A 145 0.10 -2.55 -27.71
CA ARG A 145 -1.07 -1.66 -27.84
C ARG A 145 -1.10 -0.85 -29.13
N GLY A 146 0.01 -0.80 -29.87
CA GLY A 146 0.15 -0.11 -31.15
C GLY A 146 -0.69 -0.69 -32.29
N LEU A 147 -1.50 -1.72 -32.01
CA LEU A 147 -2.53 -2.25 -32.89
C LEU A 147 -3.93 -1.67 -32.62
N VAL A 148 -4.16 -0.89 -31.55
CA VAL A 148 -5.52 -0.46 -31.18
C VAL A 148 -5.69 1.02 -30.82
N ASP A 149 -4.69 1.78 -30.38
CA ASP A 149 -4.92 3.22 -30.20
C ASP A 149 -3.64 4.06 -30.19
N SER A 150 -3.71 5.22 -30.86
CA SER A 150 -2.67 6.24 -30.89
C SER A 150 -3.24 7.58 -30.44
N GLU A 151 -3.40 7.75 -29.12
CA GLU A 151 -3.45 9.08 -28.53
C GLU A 151 -2.09 9.44 -27.92
N LYS A 152 -1.52 10.54 -28.41
CA LYS A 152 -0.32 11.17 -27.85
C LYS A 152 -0.70 11.93 -26.58
N PRO A 153 0.00 11.76 -25.44
CA PRO A 153 -0.13 12.70 -24.33
C PRO A 153 0.53 14.04 -24.71
N SER A 154 -0.18 15.12 -24.43
CA SER A 154 0.24 16.51 -24.63
C SER A 154 1.39 16.89 -23.68
N SER A 155 2.44 17.46 -24.26
CA SER A 155 3.70 17.83 -23.62
C SER A 155 3.70 19.24 -22.99
N SER A 156 2.63 19.63 -22.28
CA SER A 156 2.46 21.01 -21.78
C SER A 156 2.58 21.21 -20.26
N ARG A 157 3.24 20.31 -19.52
CA ARG A 157 3.47 20.49 -18.06
C ARG A 157 4.93 20.30 -17.64
N ARG A 158 5.88 20.98 -18.28
CA ARG A 158 7.29 20.94 -17.85
C ARG A 158 7.58 21.71 -16.55
N ASN A 159 6.69 22.60 -16.09
CA ASN A 159 6.95 23.50 -14.96
C ASN A 159 5.91 23.40 -13.81
N SER A 160 5.01 22.42 -13.83
CA SER A 160 4.07 22.24 -12.72
C SER A 160 4.63 21.21 -11.74
N ILE A 161 4.58 21.51 -10.43
CA ILE A 161 4.93 20.58 -9.35
C ILE A 161 3.82 19.54 -9.12
N GLU A 162 2.60 19.79 -9.61
CA GLU A 162 1.42 18.91 -9.50
C GLU A 162 1.68 17.41 -9.77
N PRO A 163 2.38 16.99 -10.85
CA PRO A 163 2.68 15.58 -11.11
C PRO A 163 3.73 14.97 -10.16
N ILE A 164 4.48 15.78 -9.40
CA ILE A 164 5.54 15.33 -8.49
C ILE A 164 4.95 14.98 -7.12
N ILE A 165 3.93 15.73 -6.67
CA ILE A 165 3.30 15.57 -5.36
C ILE A 165 2.85 14.12 -5.07
N PRO A 166 2.20 13.38 -6.00
CA PRO A 166 1.84 11.99 -5.74
C PRO A 166 3.04 11.06 -5.56
N ASN A 167 4.12 11.25 -6.33
CA ASN A 167 5.34 10.45 -6.21
C ASN A 167 6.08 10.76 -4.90
N TYR A 168 6.06 12.03 -4.49
CA TYR A 168 6.57 12.46 -3.19
C TYR A 168 5.86 11.77 -2.02
N TYR A 169 4.51 11.80 -1.99
CA TYR A 169 3.75 11.13 -0.92
C TYR A 169 3.87 9.61 -0.95
N LYS A 170 4.14 9.01 -2.13
CA LYS A 170 4.41 7.58 -2.24
C LYS A 170 5.76 7.18 -1.63
N ALA A 171 6.74 8.07 -1.69
CA ALA A 171 8.06 7.89 -1.09
C ALA A 171 8.12 8.28 0.39
N LEU A 172 7.22 9.17 0.83
CA LEU A 172 7.12 9.62 2.22
C LEU A 172 6.31 8.64 3.07
N ARG A 173 6.82 8.31 4.25
CA ARG A 173 6.13 7.52 5.27
C ARG A 173 6.16 8.28 6.58
N VAL A 174 4.98 8.56 7.14
CA VAL A 174 4.85 9.18 8.46
C VAL A 174 3.97 8.27 9.32
N TRP A 175 4.49 7.82 10.45
CA TRP A 175 3.74 6.97 11.38
C TRP A 175 4.12 7.29 12.82
N ARG A 176 3.23 6.91 13.74
CA ARG A 176 3.45 7.02 15.18
C ARG A 176 3.94 5.68 15.73
N ASP A 177 4.87 5.73 16.67
CA ASP A 177 5.25 4.57 17.47
C ASP A 177 4.29 4.41 18.67
N GLY A 178 3.57 3.29 18.75
CA GLY A 178 2.29 3.16 19.47
C GLY A 178 2.29 3.34 21.00
N GLN A 179 3.45 3.50 21.63
CA GLN A 179 3.59 3.75 23.07
C GLN A 179 4.27 5.09 23.39
N GLY A 180 4.82 5.80 22.39
CA GLY A 180 5.55 7.05 22.58
C GLY A 180 4.86 8.25 21.93
N ASP A 181 5.12 9.45 22.45
CA ASP A 181 4.82 10.72 21.78
C ASP A 181 5.84 11.03 20.67
N VAL A 182 6.28 9.98 19.96
CA VAL A 182 7.32 10.04 18.93
C VAL A 182 6.70 9.81 17.56
N ILE A 183 6.90 10.77 16.66
CA ILE A 183 6.56 10.69 15.24
C ILE A 183 7.81 10.30 14.46
N GLN A 184 7.69 9.26 13.63
CA GLN A 184 8.75 8.81 12.72
C GLN A 184 8.41 9.26 11.30
N ILE A 185 9.39 9.91 10.66
CA ILE A 185 9.27 10.46 9.31
C ILE A 185 10.36 9.82 8.46
N GLY A 186 9.95 8.88 7.62
CA GLY A 186 10.82 8.15 6.70
C GLY A 186 10.63 8.59 5.25
N PHE A 187 11.69 8.56 4.46
CA PHE A 187 11.63 8.84 3.03
C PHE A 187 12.47 7.85 2.22
N ASP A 188 11.88 7.33 1.14
CA ASP A 188 12.53 6.40 0.20
C ASP A 188 13.05 7.18 -1.03
N ALA A 189 14.35 7.10 -1.34
CA ALA A 189 14.93 7.71 -2.54
C ALA A 189 16.07 6.89 -3.14
N SER A 190 16.35 7.05 -4.44
CA SER A 190 17.48 6.38 -5.11
C SER A 190 18.85 6.92 -4.66
N ASP A 191 18.88 8.13 -4.11
CA ASP A 191 20.09 8.78 -3.62
C ASP A 191 20.08 8.81 -2.08
N PRO A 192 21.17 8.39 -1.42
CA PRO A 192 21.21 8.30 0.05
C PRO A 192 21.22 9.66 0.73
N GLU A 193 21.82 10.70 0.11
CA GLU A 193 21.82 12.06 0.68
C GLU A 193 20.41 12.64 0.61
N LEU A 194 19.71 12.47 -0.52
CA LEU A 194 18.33 12.91 -0.70
C LEU A 194 17.37 12.20 0.28
N ALA A 195 17.55 10.88 0.49
CA ALA A 195 16.75 10.11 1.42
C ALA A 195 16.78 10.70 2.84
N ALA A 196 17.94 11.18 3.30
CA ALA A 196 18.11 11.83 4.60
C ALA A 196 17.71 13.32 4.59
N ALA A 197 17.96 14.03 3.49
CA ALA A 197 17.67 15.45 3.37
C ALA A 197 16.16 15.76 3.45
N VAL A 198 15.31 14.91 2.87
CA VAL A 198 13.86 15.15 2.82
C VAL A 198 13.21 15.15 4.21
N PRO A 199 13.35 14.11 5.06
CA PRO A 199 12.81 14.13 6.43
C PRO A 199 13.35 15.30 7.26
N ASN A 200 14.66 15.57 7.17
CA ASN A 200 15.29 16.67 7.90
C ASN A 200 14.72 18.03 7.48
N ARG A 201 14.55 18.25 6.17
CA ARG A 201 14.02 19.51 5.66
C ARG A 201 12.54 19.67 5.98
N LEU A 202 11.75 18.61 5.86
CA LEU A 202 10.33 18.62 6.24
C LEU A 202 10.16 19.04 7.71
N ILE A 203 10.93 18.45 8.62
CA ILE A 203 10.90 18.83 10.04
C ILE A 203 11.28 20.29 10.22
N SER A 204 12.35 20.76 9.56
CA SER A 204 12.77 22.16 9.68
C SER A 204 11.70 23.14 9.20
N ILE A 205 11.05 22.87 8.07
CA ILE A 205 9.97 23.70 7.52
C ILE A 205 8.76 23.69 8.45
N TYR A 206 8.39 22.53 8.98
CA TYR A 206 7.28 22.40 9.93
C TYR A 206 7.55 23.15 11.24
N LEU A 207 8.77 23.06 11.80
CA LEU A 207 9.16 23.80 13.00
C LEU A 207 9.18 25.32 12.76
N GLU A 208 9.65 25.77 11.59
CA GLU A 208 9.58 27.17 11.16
C GLU A 208 8.13 27.66 11.06
N GLU A 209 7.26 26.94 10.33
CA GLU A 209 5.86 27.31 10.15
C GLU A 209 5.09 27.32 11.48
N ARG A 210 5.40 26.37 12.37
CA ARG A 210 4.80 26.33 13.72
C ARG A 210 5.22 27.53 14.56
N LYS A 211 6.50 27.88 14.53
CA LYS A 211 7.06 29.04 15.23
C LYS A 211 6.46 30.34 14.72
N ASP A 212 6.32 30.48 13.40
CA ASP A 212 5.73 31.66 12.77
C ASP A 212 4.23 31.76 13.05
N SER A 213 3.50 30.64 13.01
CA SER A 213 2.08 30.62 13.38
C SER A 213 1.84 30.96 14.84
N LEU A 214 2.69 30.47 15.75
CA LEU A 214 2.61 30.81 17.17
C LEU A 214 2.89 32.29 17.39
N ARG A 215 3.94 32.84 16.78
CA ARG A 215 4.26 34.28 16.83
C ARG A 215 3.09 35.12 16.31
N ALA A 216 2.56 34.80 15.15
CA ALA A 216 1.43 35.53 14.58
C ALA A 216 0.19 35.52 15.49
N ARG A 217 -0.08 34.41 16.20
CA ARG A 217 -1.18 34.34 17.20
C ARG A 217 -0.89 35.17 18.44
N LEU A 218 0.35 35.15 18.93
CA LEU A 218 0.77 35.97 20.07
C LEU A 218 0.72 37.46 19.74
N ASP A 219 1.21 37.85 18.57
CA ASP A 219 1.17 39.23 18.08
C ASP A 219 -0.29 39.71 17.93
N ALA A 220 -1.17 38.89 17.34
CA ALA A 220 -2.59 39.22 17.22
C ALA A 220 -3.29 39.31 18.59
N ALA A 221 -2.93 38.45 19.56
CA ALA A 221 -3.45 38.51 20.91
C ALA A 221 -2.96 39.75 21.67
N GLU A 222 -1.68 40.13 21.49
CA GLU A 222 -1.14 41.37 22.05
C GLU A 222 -1.82 42.59 21.44
N GLU A 223 -2.02 42.64 20.12
CA GLU A 223 -2.72 43.73 19.44
C GLU A 223 -4.16 43.87 19.96
N TRP A 224 -4.86 42.75 20.12
CA TRP A 224 -6.20 42.74 20.71
C TRP A 224 -6.21 43.28 22.14
N LEU A 225 -5.25 42.87 22.98
CA LEU A 225 -5.10 43.37 24.36
C LEU A 225 -4.77 44.86 24.39
N LEU A 226 -3.86 45.34 23.53
CA LEU A 226 -3.50 46.76 23.43
C LEU A 226 -4.71 47.62 23.08
N ARG A 227 -5.51 47.19 22.09
CA ARG A 227 -6.76 47.89 21.74
C ARG A 227 -7.73 47.91 22.92
N ARG A 228 -7.88 46.77 23.62
CA ARG A 228 -8.76 46.66 24.77
C ARG A 228 -8.31 47.53 25.94
N ILE A 229 -7.01 47.58 26.22
CA ILE A 229 -6.41 48.45 27.24
C ILE A 229 -6.65 49.91 26.89
N ALA A 230 -6.47 50.32 25.63
CA ALA A 230 -6.72 51.69 25.19
C ALA A 230 -8.19 52.10 25.41
N GLU A 231 -9.14 51.26 24.98
CA GLU A 231 -10.58 51.47 25.24
C GLU A 231 -10.88 51.59 26.74
N GLN A 232 -10.29 50.71 27.54
CA GLN A 232 -10.51 50.65 28.98
C GLN A 232 -9.88 51.84 29.71
N LYS A 233 -8.71 52.32 29.27
CA LYS A 233 -8.05 53.54 29.79
C LYS A 233 -8.91 54.77 29.54
N VAL A 234 -9.52 54.91 28.37
CA VAL A 234 -10.46 56.02 28.10
C VAL A 234 -11.64 55.97 29.09
N ARG A 235 -12.22 54.78 29.35
CA ARG A 235 -13.30 54.63 30.34
C ARG A 235 -12.85 55.02 31.75
N ALA A 236 -11.68 54.54 32.18
CA ALA A 236 -11.11 54.89 33.48
C ALA A 236 -10.86 56.40 33.62
N MET A 237 -10.30 57.04 32.58
CA MET A 237 -10.12 58.50 32.54
C MET A 237 -11.47 59.22 32.63
N THR A 238 -12.47 58.86 31.83
CA THR A 238 -13.79 59.50 31.88
C THR A 238 -14.49 59.35 33.24
N ALA A 239 -14.36 58.19 33.88
CA ALA A 239 -14.92 57.95 35.21
C ALA A 239 -14.18 58.77 36.28
N ARG A 240 -12.85 58.89 36.17
CA ARG A 240 -12.03 59.70 37.07
C ARG A 240 -12.29 61.19 36.89
N ASP A 241 -12.34 61.68 35.65
CA ASP A 241 -12.68 63.07 35.33
C ASP A 241 -14.07 63.43 35.86
N ALA A 242 -15.04 62.52 35.78
CA ALA A 242 -16.37 62.72 36.35
C ALA A 242 -16.33 62.82 37.89
N ALA A 243 -15.54 61.97 38.56
CA ALA A 243 -15.35 62.03 40.01
C ALA A 243 -14.64 63.32 40.42
N ASP A 244 -13.57 63.71 39.73
CA ASP A 244 -12.77 64.90 40.01
C ASP A 244 -13.58 66.19 39.73
N ALA A 245 -14.37 66.22 38.64
CA ALA A 245 -15.27 67.34 38.35
C ALA A 245 -16.34 67.49 39.43
N TYR A 246 -16.94 66.37 39.87
CA TYR A 246 -17.92 66.37 40.95
C TYR A 246 -17.29 66.79 42.28
N GLN A 247 -16.07 66.33 42.58
CA GLN A 247 -15.31 66.76 43.75
C GLN A 247 -15.04 68.26 43.72
N LYS A 248 -14.60 68.83 42.60
CA LYS A 248 -14.39 70.29 42.48
C LYS A 248 -15.67 71.08 42.71
N THR A 249 -16.83 70.59 42.25
CA THR A 249 -18.12 71.24 42.55
C THR A 249 -18.52 71.12 44.02
N MET A 250 -18.03 70.09 44.73
CA MET A 250 -18.26 69.85 46.15
C MET A 250 -17.31 70.61 47.07
N ASP A 251 -16.04 70.73 46.71
CA ASP A 251 -14.97 71.40 47.48
C ASP A 251 -15.25 72.90 47.63
N VAL A 252 -16.00 73.49 46.69
CA VAL A 252 -16.52 74.87 46.79
C VAL A 252 -17.67 74.99 47.81
N VAL A 253 -18.30 73.88 48.20
CA VAL A 253 -19.53 73.83 49.01
C VAL A 253 -19.30 73.27 50.42
N SER A 254 -18.29 72.42 50.63
CA SER A 254 -18.11 71.69 51.88
C SER A 254 -16.63 71.40 52.17
N ASN A 255 -16.02 72.13 53.10
CA ASN A 255 -14.75 71.71 53.70
C ASN A 255 -14.99 70.64 54.76
N ASP A 256 -14.04 69.72 54.98
CA ASP A 256 -14.17 68.70 56.05
C ASP A 256 -14.30 69.33 57.45
N ASP A 257 -13.66 70.49 57.68
CA ASP A 257 -13.84 71.29 58.90
C ASP A 257 -15.30 71.76 59.09
N ASP A 258 -16.03 71.99 58.00
CA ASP A 258 -17.43 72.42 58.05
C ASP A 258 -18.35 71.28 58.53
N GLN A 259 -17.97 70.01 58.39
CA GLN A 259 -18.80 68.88 58.84
C GLN A 259 -18.78 68.73 60.35
N VAL A 260 -17.59 68.84 60.95
CA VAL A 260 -17.42 68.79 62.40
C VAL A 260 -18.15 69.97 63.03
N GLU A 261 -18.01 71.16 62.44
CA GLU A 261 -18.70 72.36 62.91
C GLU A 261 -20.23 72.27 62.72
N GLN A 262 -20.71 71.64 61.64
CA GLN A 262 -22.15 71.37 61.45
C GLN A 262 -22.70 70.42 62.50
N ILE A 263 -22.02 69.30 62.80
CA ILE A 263 -22.45 68.35 63.84
C ILE A 263 -22.48 69.03 65.20
N LYS A 264 -21.44 69.81 65.51
CA LYS A 264 -21.35 70.58 66.75
C LYS A 264 -22.48 71.61 66.86
N SER A 265 -22.79 72.35 65.80
CA SER A 265 -23.88 73.32 65.79
C SER A 265 -25.26 72.68 65.98
N ILE A 266 -25.52 71.50 65.39
CA ILE A 266 -26.77 70.76 65.60
C ILE A 266 -26.88 70.31 67.07
N MET A 267 -25.77 69.84 67.66
CA MET A 267 -25.75 69.42 69.06
C MET A 267 -25.97 70.61 70.01
N GLU A 268 -25.30 71.74 69.78
CA GLU A 268 -25.45 72.98 70.57
C GLU A 268 -26.87 73.56 70.46
N LEU A 269 -27.43 73.60 69.26
CA LEU A 269 -28.81 74.04 69.04
C LEU A 269 -29.83 73.07 69.67
N GLY A 270 -29.57 71.77 69.62
CA GLY A 270 -30.39 70.76 70.30
C GLY A 270 -30.36 70.92 71.82
N GLU A 271 -29.19 71.14 72.41
CA GLU A 271 -29.06 71.45 73.84
C GLU A 271 -29.81 72.75 74.19
N ARG A 272 -29.66 73.79 73.36
CA ARG A 272 -30.40 75.05 73.55
C ARG A 272 -31.91 74.86 73.48
N GLN A 273 -32.40 74.05 72.56
CA GLN A 273 -33.82 73.71 72.45
C GLN A 273 -34.32 73.03 73.73
N THR A 274 -33.60 72.05 74.27
CA THR A 274 -34.00 71.38 75.52
C THR A 274 -34.06 72.36 76.71
N LYS A 275 -33.14 73.32 76.80
CA LYS A 275 -33.17 74.36 77.84
C LYS A 275 -34.36 75.30 77.68
N ILE A 276 -34.70 75.69 76.44
CA ILE A 276 -35.88 76.51 76.15
C ILE A 276 -37.16 75.74 76.50
N GLU A 277 -37.28 74.47 76.12
CA GLU A 277 -38.43 73.62 76.46
C GLU A 277 -38.62 73.50 77.97
N GLN A 278 -37.54 73.29 78.74
CA GLN A 278 -37.58 73.29 80.20
C GLN A 278 -38.08 74.64 80.74
N GLY A 279 -37.53 75.76 80.27
CA GLY A 279 -37.94 77.09 80.70
C GLY A 279 -39.40 77.42 80.36
N ARG A 280 -39.90 76.94 79.22
CA ARG A 280 -41.32 77.08 78.83
C ARG A 280 -42.23 76.27 79.73
N ALA A 281 -41.85 75.03 80.05
CA ALA A 281 -42.58 74.18 80.97
C ALA A 281 -42.68 74.81 82.37
N GLU A 282 -41.58 75.34 82.89
CA GLU A 282 -41.53 76.06 84.18
C GLU A 282 -42.40 77.33 84.16
N ALA A 283 -42.32 78.13 83.09
CA ALA A 283 -43.12 79.35 82.96
C ALA A 283 -44.63 79.06 82.83
N ARG A 284 -45.01 78.04 82.05
CA ARG A 284 -46.41 77.61 81.93
C ARG A 284 -46.96 77.07 83.25
N ALA A 285 -46.20 76.22 83.95
CA ALA A 285 -46.58 75.73 85.27
C ALA A 285 -46.82 76.87 86.25
N THR A 286 -45.96 77.90 86.22
CA THR A 286 -46.09 79.10 87.05
C THR A 286 -47.34 79.91 86.71
N ILE A 287 -47.61 80.14 85.41
CA ILE A 287 -48.82 80.87 84.96
C ILE A 287 -50.08 80.11 85.39
N SER A 288 -50.17 78.82 85.10
CA SER A 288 -51.36 78.01 85.44
C SER A 288 -51.63 77.96 86.94
N ALA A 289 -50.59 77.89 87.77
CA ALA A 289 -50.74 77.90 89.22
C ALA A 289 -51.18 79.27 89.79
N LEU A 290 -50.78 80.39 89.16
CA LEU A 290 -51.25 81.72 89.54
C LEU A 290 -52.68 82.01 89.06
N GLU A 291 -53.08 81.48 87.91
CA GLU A 291 -54.43 81.68 87.34
C GLU A 291 -55.51 80.82 88.02
N ALA A 292 -55.16 79.62 88.49
CA ALA A 292 -56.10 78.69 89.11
C ALA A 292 -56.44 79.01 90.58
N ALA A 293 -55.82 80.02 91.17
CA ALA A 293 -55.89 80.33 92.59
C ALA A 293 -57.02 81.31 92.93
N ASP A 294 -58.06 80.86 93.64
CA ASP A 294 -59.09 81.74 94.23
C ASP A 294 -58.52 82.64 95.34
N ASP A 295 -57.50 82.15 96.07
CA ASP A 295 -56.74 82.94 97.02
C ASP A 295 -55.24 82.92 96.69
N LEU A 296 -54.77 84.06 96.20
CA LEU A 296 -53.40 84.27 95.76
C LEU A 296 -52.38 84.10 96.90
N SER A 297 -52.78 84.34 98.14
CA SER A 297 -51.91 84.18 99.31
C SER A 297 -51.56 82.71 99.60
N LEU A 298 -52.41 81.77 99.21
CA LEU A 298 -52.22 80.31 99.37
C LEU A 298 -51.43 79.72 98.21
N ALA A 299 -51.73 80.10 96.96
CA ALA A 299 -50.99 79.61 95.79
C ALA A 299 -49.51 80.01 95.82
N LEU A 300 -49.21 81.19 96.38
CA LEU A 300 -47.84 81.66 96.52
C LEU A 300 -47.03 80.90 97.60
N GLN A 301 -47.58 79.92 98.33
CA GLN A 301 -46.83 79.17 99.36
C GLN A 301 -45.84 78.16 98.78
N ASN A 302 -46.24 77.48 97.71
CA ASN A 302 -45.54 76.31 97.18
C ASN A 302 -44.78 76.63 95.89
N MET A 303 -44.57 77.91 95.59
CA MET A 303 -43.97 78.39 94.36
C MET A 303 -42.68 79.15 94.62
N VAL A 304 -41.76 79.09 93.66
CA VAL A 304 -40.58 79.96 93.64
C VAL A 304 -41.00 81.33 93.13
N ILE A 305 -40.98 82.32 94.01
CA ILE A 305 -41.49 83.66 93.76
C ILE A 305 -40.39 84.66 94.11
N PRO A 306 -40.31 85.83 93.45
CA PRO A 306 -39.43 86.91 93.87
C PRO A 306 -39.54 87.22 95.37
N ASP A 307 -38.39 87.39 96.04
CA ASP A 307 -38.30 87.65 97.48
C ASP A 307 -39.15 88.85 97.92
N SER A 308 -39.37 89.82 97.03
CA SER A 308 -40.25 90.98 97.27
C SER A 308 -41.71 90.59 97.48
N ILE A 309 -42.24 89.66 96.68
CA ILE A 309 -43.62 89.19 96.80
C ILE A 309 -43.72 88.21 97.99
N GLY A 310 -42.69 87.37 98.18
CA GLY A 310 -42.61 86.50 99.37
C GLY A 310 -42.53 87.29 100.69
N ALA A 311 -41.88 88.46 100.69
CA ALA A 311 -41.88 89.38 101.82
C ALA A 311 -43.28 90.00 102.06
N MET A 312 -43.94 90.49 101.01
CA MET A 312 -45.30 91.03 101.10
C MET A 312 -46.31 89.98 101.60
N GLN A 313 -46.18 88.72 101.17
CA GLN A 313 -47.02 87.61 101.62
C GLN A 313 -46.79 87.30 103.11
N ARG A 314 -45.53 87.28 103.57
CA ARG A 314 -45.21 87.08 104.99
C ARG A 314 -45.72 88.23 105.85
N GLU A 315 -45.60 89.46 105.36
CA GLU A 315 -46.13 90.64 106.05
C GLU A 315 -47.67 90.63 106.13
N LEU A 316 -48.36 90.29 105.03
CA LEU A 316 -49.81 90.14 105.03
C LEU A 316 -50.27 89.09 106.05
N ARG A 317 -49.59 87.95 106.14
CA ARG A 317 -49.89 86.93 107.15
C ARG A 317 -49.66 87.40 108.58
N ALA A 318 -48.57 88.11 108.83
CA ALA A 318 -48.31 88.67 110.15
C ALA A 318 -49.43 89.65 110.53
N GLN A 319 -49.88 90.48 109.58
CA GLN A 319 -51.01 91.40 109.78
C GLN A 319 -52.33 90.66 110.02
N GLU A 320 -52.62 89.57 109.30
CA GLU A 320 -53.81 88.73 109.50
C GLU A 320 -53.82 88.08 110.89
N GLN A 321 -52.68 87.56 111.35
CA GLN A 321 -52.52 87.01 112.70
C GLN A 321 -52.69 88.09 113.78
N ASP A 322 -52.11 89.28 113.57
CA ASP A 322 -52.27 90.41 114.49
C ASP A 322 -53.72 90.90 114.55
N LEU A 323 -54.46 90.88 113.44
CA LEU A 323 -55.89 91.17 113.40
C LEU A 323 -56.69 90.16 114.23
N GLU A 324 -56.40 88.86 114.11
CA GLU A 324 -57.04 87.80 114.90
C GLU A 324 -56.85 88.04 116.41
N ARG A 325 -55.63 88.39 116.84
CA ARG A 325 -55.34 88.73 118.24
C ARG A 325 -56.07 89.99 118.72
N LEU A 326 -56.15 91.02 117.86
CA LEU A 326 -56.87 92.26 118.18
C LEU A 326 -58.39 92.05 118.27
N LEU A 327 -58.95 91.17 117.43
CA LEU A 327 -60.37 90.79 117.46
C LEU A 327 -60.72 90.05 118.76
N GLU A 328 -59.87 89.14 119.23
CA GLU A 328 -60.06 88.46 120.52
C GLU A 328 -60.00 89.43 121.72
N THR A 329 -59.14 90.45 121.66
CA THR A 329 -58.86 91.33 122.81
C THR A 329 -59.84 92.51 122.92
N TYR A 330 -60.20 93.16 121.82
CA TYR A 330 -60.92 94.44 121.82
C TYR A 330 -62.30 94.40 121.12
N GLY A 331 -62.68 93.27 120.50
CA GLY A 331 -63.94 93.12 119.75
C GLY A 331 -63.98 93.86 118.42
N ASP A 332 -65.05 93.67 117.65
CA ASP A 332 -65.12 94.02 116.21
C ASP A 332 -65.13 95.54 115.90
N THR A 333 -65.49 96.39 116.87
CA THR A 333 -65.75 97.83 116.66
C THR A 333 -64.61 98.75 117.14
N ALA A 334 -63.54 98.22 117.71
CA ALA A 334 -62.40 99.01 118.16
C ALA A 334 -61.67 99.67 116.98
N GLN A 335 -61.28 100.94 117.15
CA GLN A 335 -60.57 101.71 116.11
C GLN A 335 -59.29 100.99 115.62
N ALA A 336 -58.58 100.29 116.51
CA ALA A 336 -57.40 99.49 116.16
C ALA A 336 -57.70 98.32 115.20
N VAL A 337 -58.88 97.68 115.32
CA VAL A 337 -59.32 96.58 114.43
C VAL A 337 -59.70 97.13 113.05
N VAL A 338 -60.37 98.28 113.01
CA VAL A 338 -60.72 98.98 111.74
C VAL A 338 -59.46 99.40 110.99
N ASP A 339 -58.49 99.99 111.68
CA ASP A 339 -57.21 100.41 111.10
C ASP A 339 -56.41 99.20 110.60
N MET A 340 -56.40 98.07 111.34
CA MET A 340 -55.72 96.85 110.91
C MET A 340 -56.40 96.18 109.70
N ARG A 341 -57.74 96.13 109.66
CA ARG A 341 -58.50 95.70 108.46
C ARG A 341 -58.21 96.59 107.26
N ALA A 342 -58.07 97.90 107.45
CA ALA A 342 -57.68 98.82 106.38
C ALA A 342 -56.25 98.54 105.88
N LYS A 343 -55.29 98.25 106.78
CA LYS A 343 -53.93 97.83 106.42
C LYS A 343 -53.92 96.52 105.64
N ILE A 344 -54.62 95.48 106.10
CA ILE A 344 -54.73 94.18 105.41
C ILE A 344 -55.34 94.36 104.02
N ARG A 345 -56.40 95.17 103.86
CA ARG A 345 -56.98 95.46 102.53
C ARG A 345 -55.97 96.13 101.60
N LYS A 346 -55.19 97.08 102.11
CA LYS A 346 -54.13 97.74 101.33
C LYS A 346 -53.04 96.74 100.95
N SER A 347 -52.50 95.99 101.90
CA SER A 347 -51.49 94.95 101.68
C SER A 347 -51.96 93.87 100.70
N ARG A 348 -53.24 93.46 100.76
CA ARG A 348 -53.85 92.51 99.81
C ARG A 348 -53.96 93.10 98.40
N THR A 349 -54.29 94.38 98.28
CA THR A 349 -54.33 95.09 96.98
C THR A 349 -52.93 95.24 96.39
N ASP A 350 -51.95 95.61 97.20
CA ASP A 350 -50.55 95.74 96.79
C ASP A 350 -49.96 94.38 96.39
N LEU A 351 -50.29 93.31 97.12
CA LEU A 351 -49.91 91.93 96.79
C LEU A 351 -50.52 91.47 95.47
N ASN A 352 -51.81 91.72 95.24
CA ASN A 352 -52.48 91.39 93.98
C ASN A 352 -51.85 92.15 92.80
N LEU A 353 -51.57 93.44 92.96
CA LEU A 353 -50.91 94.24 91.92
C LEU A 353 -49.48 93.73 91.64
N ALA A 354 -48.74 93.34 92.68
CA ALA A 354 -47.40 92.78 92.53
C ALA A 354 -47.44 91.41 91.83
N ALA A 355 -48.42 90.57 92.17
CA ALA A 355 -48.63 89.27 91.53
C ALA A 355 -49.10 89.39 90.08
N ASP A 356 -49.98 90.34 89.75
CA ASP A 356 -50.39 90.63 88.36
C ASP A 356 -49.20 91.10 87.51
N ARG A 357 -48.36 91.98 88.07
CA ARG A 357 -47.10 92.39 87.41
C ARG A 357 -46.15 91.22 87.22
N TYR A 358 -46.05 90.33 88.20
CA TYR A 358 -45.25 89.12 88.10
C TYR A 358 -45.81 88.17 87.03
N LEU A 359 -47.12 87.95 87.00
CA LEU A 359 -47.80 87.15 85.99
C LEU A 359 -47.57 87.72 84.59
N GLN A 360 -47.69 89.04 84.41
CA GLN A 360 -47.34 89.71 83.16
C GLN A 360 -45.85 89.51 82.79
N SER A 361 -44.94 89.57 83.77
CA SER A 361 -43.51 89.33 83.54
C SER A 361 -43.22 87.89 83.10
N ILE A 362 -43.90 86.89 83.67
CA ILE A 362 -43.75 85.49 83.28
C ILE A 362 -44.41 85.21 81.93
N ARG A 363 -45.56 85.83 81.62
CA ARG A 363 -46.15 85.77 80.27
C ARG A 363 -45.24 86.39 79.21
N ALA A 364 -44.61 87.53 79.51
CA ALA A 364 -43.61 88.14 78.64
C ALA A 364 -42.37 87.24 78.47
N LYS A 365 -41.93 86.57 79.55
CA LYS A 365 -40.85 85.56 79.50
C LYS A 365 -41.25 84.35 78.62
N LEU A 366 -42.46 83.82 78.76
CA LEU A 366 -42.96 82.71 77.95
C LEU A 366 -43.02 83.10 76.46
N ALA A 367 -43.57 84.28 76.13
CA ALA A 367 -43.59 84.78 74.75
C ALA A 367 -42.18 85.02 74.18
N GLY A 368 -41.22 85.41 75.02
CA GLY A 368 -39.81 85.49 74.65
C GLY A 368 -39.22 84.12 74.32
N LEU A 369 -39.46 83.12 75.18
CA LEU A 369 -39.03 81.74 74.97
C LEU A 369 -39.70 81.08 73.77
N ASP A 370 -40.97 81.39 73.48
CA ASP A 370 -41.68 80.90 72.28
C ASP A 370 -41.02 81.43 70.99
N ARG A 371 -40.66 82.72 70.94
CA ARG A 371 -39.92 83.28 69.78
C ARG A 371 -38.52 82.67 69.64
N GLU A 372 -37.86 82.39 70.76
CA GLU A 372 -36.54 81.75 70.76
C GLU A 372 -36.64 80.30 70.29
N ASP A 373 -37.67 79.56 70.70
CA ASP A 373 -37.96 78.19 70.25
C ASP A 373 -38.17 78.14 68.73
N ASP A 374 -38.99 79.04 68.18
CA ASP A 374 -39.23 79.13 66.73
C ASP A 374 -37.92 79.43 65.96
N ALA A 375 -37.08 80.34 66.48
CA ALA A 375 -35.80 80.67 65.88
C ALA A 375 -34.81 79.50 65.92
N VAL A 376 -34.69 78.81 67.06
CA VAL A 376 -33.82 77.63 67.21
C VAL A 376 -34.31 76.47 66.36
N ARG A 377 -35.63 76.24 66.29
CA ARG A 377 -36.23 75.18 65.46
C ARG A 377 -36.00 75.44 63.96
N SER A 378 -36.12 76.69 63.51
CA SER A 378 -35.79 77.06 62.14
C SER A 378 -34.30 76.86 61.85
N ALA A 379 -33.42 77.29 62.76
CA ALA A 379 -31.98 77.07 62.64
C ALA A 379 -31.63 75.57 62.57
N LEU A 380 -32.23 74.74 63.43
CA LEU A 380 -32.07 73.28 63.39
C LEU A 380 -32.52 72.67 62.07
N ALA A 381 -33.68 73.09 61.54
CA ALA A 381 -34.17 72.60 60.26
C ALA A 381 -33.19 72.92 59.12
N THR A 382 -32.65 74.15 59.08
CA THR A 382 -31.64 74.54 58.07
C THR A 382 -30.32 73.79 58.24
N ALA A 383 -29.88 73.56 59.47
CA ALA A 383 -28.66 72.80 59.76
C ALA A 383 -28.81 71.32 59.34
N HIS A 384 -29.95 70.70 59.64
CA HIS A 384 -30.28 69.34 59.20
C HIS A 384 -30.36 69.23 57.67
N GLU A 385 -31.00 70.19 56.99
CA GLU A 385 -31.08 70.21 55.52
C GLU A 385 -29.70 70.30 54.88
N LYS A 386 -28.84 71.20 55.39
CA LYS A 386 -27.46 71.37 54.92
C LYS A 386 -26.63 70.10 55.13
N ARG A 387 -26.79 69.42 56.28
CA ARG A 387 -26.14 68.13 56.56
C ARG A 387 -26.61 67.03 55.60
N THR A 388 -27.92 66.91 55.37
CA THR A 388 -28.47 65.88 54.46
C THR A 388 -27.97 66.10 53.03
N ARG A 389 -27.93 67.35 52.55
CA ARG A 389 -27.36 67.67 51.22
C ARG A 389 -25.88 67.28 51.13
N SER A 390 -25.10 67.61 52.15
CA SER A 390 -23.66 67.27 52.19
C SER A 390 -23.45 65.75 52.22
N ALA A 391 -24.24 65.01 53.01
CA ALA A 391 -24.16 63.56 53.11
C ALA A 391 -24.57 62.83 51.81
N LEU A 392 -25.64 63.28 51.14
CA LEU A 392 -26.04 62.77 49.82
C LEU A 392 -24.92 63.00 48.81
N ALA A 393 -24.31 64.18 48.84
CA ALA A 393 -23.28 64.51 47.90
C ALA A 393 -21.97 63.72 48.13
N GLN A 394 -21.58 63.47 49.37
CA GLN A 394 -20.47 62.55 49.70
C GLN A 394 -20.75 61.11 49.24
N THR A 395 -21.98 60.64 49.40
CA THR A 395 -22.37 59.29 48.95
C THR A 395 -22.23 59.15 47.44
N GLU A 396 -22.61 60.18 46.69
CA GLU A 396 -22.45 60.22 45.24
C GLU A 396 -20.98 60.32 44.81
N LEU A 397 -20.17 61.14 45.49
CA LEU A 397 -18.72 61.18 45.27
C LEU A 397 -18.09 59.80 45.49
N ALA A 398 -18.41 59.14 46.60
CA ALA A 398 -17.92 57.79 46.90
C ALA A 398 -18.42 56.74 45.89
N ARG A 399 -19.58 56.94 45.26
CA ARG A 399 -20.07 56.11 44.16
C ARG A 399 -19.22 56.30 42.91
N LEU A 400 -18.95 57.55 42.53
CA LEU A 400 -18.13 57.90 41.35
C LEU A 400 -16.67 57.45 41.52
N GLN A 401 -16.08 57.64 42.69
CA GLN A 401 -14.72 57.17 43.02
C GLN A 401 -14.62 55.64 42.91
N ARG A 402 -15.58 54.89 43.50
CA ARG A 402 -15.62 53.43 43.35
C ARG A 402 -15.76 52.97 41.91
N MET A 403 -16.50 53.70 41.07
CA MET A 403 -16.56 53.42 39.63
C MET A 403 -15.19 53.66 38.96
N ALA A 404 -14.53 54.78 39.26
CA ALA A 404 -13.20 55.07 38.74
C ALA A 404 -12.17 53.99 39.15
N ASP A 405 -12.16 53.56 40.42
CA ASP A 405 -11.28 52.51 40.93
C ASP A 405 -11.56 51.15 40.26
N LYS A 406 -12.84 50.83 40.01
CA LYS A 406 -13.22 49.61 39.30
C LYS A 406 -12.70 49.61 37.86
N GLU A 407 -12.83 50.71 37.14
CA GLU A 407 -12.33 50.81 35.77
C GLU A 407 -10.79 50.77 35.75
N GLN A 408 -10.11 51.39 36.74
CA GLN A 408 -8.66 51.38 36.90
C GLN A 408 -8.11 49.97 37.19
N THR A 409 -8.70 49.24 38.13
CA THR A 409 -8.30 47.86 38.43
C THR A 409 -8.52 46.92 37.24
N ALA A 410 -9.50 47.20 36.39
CA ALA A 410 -9.68 46.47 35.13
C ALA A 410 -8.55 46.76 34.12
N VAL A 411 -8.05 48.00 34.04
CA VAL A 411 -6.84 48.32 33.24
C VAL A 411 -5.63 47.55 33.75
N GLU A 412 -5.39 47.56 35.07
CA GLU A 412 -4.24 46.88 35.70
C GLU A 412 -4.24 45.38 35.43
N LYS A 413 -5.40 44.73 35.53
CA LYS A 413 -5.55 43.30 35.19
C LYS A 413 -5.24 43.00 33.73
N LEU A 414 -5.69 43.85 32.80
CA LEU A 414 -5.38 43.69 31.38
C LEU A 414 -3.89 43.91 31.10
N GLU A 415 -3.24 44.87 31.77
CA GLU A 415 -1.79 45.09 31.66
C GLU A 415 -0.98 43.93 32.24
N GLU A 416 -1.43 43.33 33.34
CA GLU A 416 -0.85 42.11 33.89
C GLU A 416 -0.98 40.92 32.93
N GLN A 417 -2.17 40.71 32.35
CA GLN A 417 -2.37 39.70 31.31
C GLN A 417 -1.45 39.92 30.10
N ARG A 418 -1.28 41.17 29.65
CA ARG A 418 -0.35 41.50 28.55
C ARG A 418 1.10 41.19 28.94
N ARG A 419 1.54 41.55 30.14
CA ARG A 419 2.90 41.23 30.62
C ARG A 419 3.13 39.72 30.67
N GLY A 420 2.14 38.95 31.13
CA GLY A 420 2.18 37.49 31.12
C GLY A 420 2.33 36.93 29.70
N LEU A 421 1.54 37.43 28.75
CA LEU A 421 1.60 37.04 27.33
C LEU A 421 2.99 37.34 26.71
N VAL A 422 3.53 38.53 26.96
CA VAL A 422 4.86 38.93 26.45
C VAL A 422 5.97 38.09 27.07
N ALA A 423 5.91 37.80 28.36
CA ALA A 423 6.86 36.92 29.03
C ALA A 423 6.81 35.49 28.45
N GLN A 424 5.61 35.01 28.13
CA GLN A 424 5.43 33.71 27.49
C GLN A 424 5.96 33.68 26.05
N ALA A 425 5.82 34.78 25.31
CA ALA A 425 6.40 34.92 23.97
C ALA A 425 7.94 34.88 23.97
N MET A 426 8.58 35.21 25.10
CA MET A 426 10.04 35.14 25.26
C MET A 426 10.56 33.74 25.63
N LEU A 427 9.69 32.82 26.07
CA LEU A 427 10.10 31.46 26.40
C LEU A 427 10.37 30.66 25.10
N PRO A 428 11.49 29.92 25.01
CA PRO A 428 11.70 29.00 23.90
C PRO A 428 10.62 27.92 23.92
N GLY A 429 9.80 27.86 22.87
CA GLY A 429 8.72 26.89 22.72
C GLY A 429 9.24 25.46 22.63
N ALA A 430 9.46 24.82 23.77
CA ALA A 430 9.95 23.45 23.88
C ALA A 430 8.83 22.39 23.66
N GLU A 431 7.89 22.63 22.75
CA GLU A 431 6.77 21.71 22.47
C GLU A 431 7.15 20.57 21.52
N LEU A 432 8.15 20.80 20.66
CA LEU A 432 8.57 19.87 19.61
C LEU A 432 10.10 19.81 19.60
N GLU A 433 10.65 18.64 19.89
CA GLU A 433 12.10 18.42 19.92
C GLU A 433 12.50 17.33 18.92
N VAL A 434 13.57 17.57 18.17
CA VAL A 434 14.11 16.58 17.25
C VAL A 434 14.94 15.59 18.04
N LEU A 435 14.40 14.38 18.24
CA LEU A 435 15.08 13.31 18.99
C LEU A 435 16.30 12.79 18.24
N SER A 436 16.14 12.55 16.94
CA SER A 436 17.24 12.14 16.07
C SER A 436 16.99 12.59 14.63
N PRO A 437 17.90 13.38 14.02
CA PRO A 437 17.80 13.70 12.60
C PRO A 437 18.04 12.46 11.73
N ALA A 438 17.53 12.47 10.50
CA ALA A 438 17.79 11.43 9.53
C ALA A 438 19.27 11.41 9.13
N ALA A 439 19.91 10.25 9.33
CA ALA A 439 21.28 10.00 8.91
C ALA A 439 21.32 9.42 7.48
N VAL A 440 22.41 9.71 6.75
CA VAL A 440 22.63 9.18 5.40
C VAL A 440 22.84 7.66 5.47
N PRO A 441 21.98 6.84 4.84
CA PRO A 441 22.07 5.39 4.92
C PRO A 441 23.27 4.87 4.12
N LEU A 442 24.07 4.00 4.75
CA LEU A 442 25.26 3.40 4.15
C LEU A 442 24.95 2.23 3.21
N ALA A 443 23.76 1.66 3.31
CA ALA A 443 23.35 0.49 2.55
C ALA A 443 21.94 0.69 1.96
N PRO A 444 21.68 0.15 0.74
CA PRO A 444 20.37 0.22 0.13
C PRO A 444 19.36 -0.62 0.90
N HIS A 445 18.15 -0.10 1.02
CA HIS A 445 16.99 -0.76 1.59
C HIS A 445 16.30 -1.64 0.53
N GLY A 446 15.91 -2.86 0.91
CA GLY A 446 15.18 -3.79 0.05
C GLY A 446 15.92 -5.09 -0.24
N ARG A 447 15.36 -5.90 -1.17
CA ARG A 447 15.94 -7.20 -1.53
C ARG A 447 17.08 -6.98 -2.52
N GLY A 448 18.27 -7.48 -2.21
CA GLY A 448 19.44 -7.34 -3.08
C GLY A 448 19.23 -7.95 -4.47
N ARG A 449 20.01 -7.50 -5.46
CA ARG A 449 19.95 -8.00 -6.86
C ARG A 449 20.02 -9.53 -6.96
N LEU A 450 20.72 -10.17 -6.02
CA LEU A 450 20.82 -11.63 -5.91
C LEU A 450 19.44 -12.30 -5.76
N PHE A 451 18.52 -11.72 -5.00
CA PHE A 451 17.18 -12.28 -4.82
C PHE A 451 16.43 -12.39 -6.16
N TYR A 452 16.47 -11.34 -6.97
CA TYR A 452 15.84 -11.32 -8.29
C TYR A 452 16.54 -12.26 -9.29
N LEU A 453 17.89 -12.37 -9.23
CA LEU A 453 18.65 -13.30 -10.06
C LEU A 453 18.32 -14.76 -9.76
N VAL A 454 18.19 -15.12 -8.47
CA VAL A 454 17.78 -16.48 -8.06
C VAL A 454 16.35 -16.77 -8.55
N GLY A 455 15.42 -15.82 -8.41
CA GLY A 455 14.06 -15.95 -8.94
C GLY A 455 14.03 -16.13 -10.46
N ALA A 456 14.82 -15.33 -11.20
CA ALA A 456 14.93 -15.44 -12.65
C ALA A 456 15.54 -16.78 -13.09
N LEU A 457 16.54 -17.29 -12.35
CA LEU A 457 17.14 -18.58 -12.63
C LEU A 457 16.11 -19.71 -12.50
N LEU A 458 15.35 -19.75 -11.41
CA LEU A 458 14.31 -20.75 -11.19
C LEU A 458 13.23 -20.69 -12.29
N ALA A 459 12.78 -19.49 -12.66
CA ALA A 459 11.83 -19.30 -13.74
C ALA A 459 12.39 -19.77 -15.09
N SER A 460 13.65 -19.46 -15.39
CA SER A 460 14.30 -19.86 -16.64
C SER A 460 14.47 -21.38 -16.75
N ILE A 461 14.82 -22.07 -15.65
CA ILE A 461 14.91 -23.53 -15.59
C ILE A 461 13.54 -24.15 -15.87
N SER A 462 12.48 -23.64 -15.23
CA SER A 462 11.12 -24.13 -15.44
C SER A 462 10.71 -24.01 -16.91
N ILE A 463 10.86 -22.82 -17.51
CA ILE A 463 10.53 -22.59 -18.93
C ILE A 463 11.36 -23.48 -19.86
N ALA A 464 12.66 -23.63 -19.61
CA ALA A 464 13.55 -24.43 -20.43
C ALA A 464 13.21 -25.93 -20.39
N VAL A 465 12.89 -26.46 -19.21
CA VAL A 465 12.46 -27.86 -19.03
C VAL A 465 11.10 -28.09 -19.69
N THR A 466 10.14 -27.18 -19.52
CA THR A 466 8.84 -27.27 -20.17
C THR A 466 8.97 -27.22 -21.69
N ALA A 467 9.78 -26.31 -22.24
CA ALA A 467 10.05 -26.26 -23.68
C ALA A 467 10.70 -27.55 -24.19
N ALA A 468 11.66 -28.12 -23.44
CA ALA A 468 12.27 -29.40 -23.77
C ALA A 468 11.27 -30.56 -23.79
N PHE A 469 10.34 -30.58 -22.83
CA PHE A 469 9.27 -31.55 -22.78
C PHE A 469 8.31 -31.41 -23.97
N VAL A 470 7.86 -30.19 -24.29
CA VAL A 470 6.96 -29.93 -25.42
C VAL A 470 7.60 -30.35 -26.75
N VAL A 471 8.87 -29.99 -26.98
CA VAL A 471 9.60 -30.38 -28.19
C VAL A 471 9.70 -31.91 -28.31
N GLU A 472 9.88 -32.61 -27.20
CA GLU A 472 9.92 -34.08 -27.21
C GLU A 472 8.54 -34.70 -27.45
N MET A 473 7.49 -34.14 -26.84
CA MET A 473 6.12 -34.63 -27.00
C MET A 473 5.59 -34.45 -28.43
N LEU A 474 6.08 -33.44 -29.15
CA LEU A 474 5.76 -33.20 -30.56
C LEU A 474 6.58 -34.09 -31.51
N ASP A 475 7.63 -34.76 -31.04
CA ASP A 475 8.50 -35.61 -31.85
C ASP A 475 7.91 -37.02 -32.03
N ASN A 476 7.10 -37.18 -33.08
CA ASN A 476 6.44 -38.44 -33.42
C ASN A 476 7.26 -39.34 -34.36
N SER A 477 8.59 -39.21 -34.39
CA SER A 477 9.43 -40.01 -35.29
C SER A 477 9.80 -41.39 -34.75
N VAL A 478 9.92 -42.36 -35.66
CA VAL A 478 10.27 -43.76 -35.36
C VAL A 478 11.76 -43.89 -35.15
N ARG A 479 12.15 -44.55 -34.06
CA ARG A 479 13.54 -44.74 -33.61
C ARG A 479 13.85 -46.17 -33.17
N SER A 480 12.84 -46.99 -32.92
CA SER A 480 12.98 -48.34 -32.38
C SER A 480 11.93 -49.28 -32.96
N PHE A 481 12.24 -50.58 -32.96
CA PHE A 481 11.31 -51.64 -33.30
C PHE A 481 10.21 -51.81 -32.24
N ASP A 482 10.43 -51.44 -30.98
CA ASP A 482 9.38 -51.41 -29.94
C ASP A 482 8.19 -50.55 -30.38
N GLN A 483 8.48 -49.46 -31.08
CA GLN A 483 7.46 -48.54 -31.58
C GLN A 483 6.67 -49.11 -32.75
N ILE A 484 7.21 -50.11 -33.47
CA ILE A 484 6.62 -50.74 -34.66
C ILE A 484 5.99 -52.10 -34.31
N ALA A 485 6.44 -52.77 -33.25
CA ALA A 485 6.05 -54.13 -32.86
C ALA A 485 4.53 -54.32 -32.70
N GLY A 486 3.78 -53.25 -32.42
CA GLY A 486 2.31 -53.28 -32.31
C GLY A 486 1.54 -53.05 -33.62
N MET A 487 2.20 -52.75 -34.75
CA MET A 487 1.54 -52.27 -35.99
C MET A 487 1.12 -53.39 -36.98
N GLY A 488 1.24 -54.66 -36.58
CA GLY A 488 0.82 -55.85 -37.34
C GLY A 488 1.98 -56.78 -37.68
N ARG A 489 1.75 -57.76 -38.57
CA ARG A 489 2.69 -58.83 -38.99
C ARG A 489 3.95 -58.31 -39.72
N THR A 490 4.78 -57.54 -39.01
CA THR A 490 6.07 -57.05 -39.49
C THR A 490 7.20 -57.87 -38.89
N VAL A 491 8.15 -58.27 -39.72
CA VAL A 491 9.40 -58.88 -39.27
C VAL A 491 10.44 -57.77 -39.11
N SER A 492 11.11 -57.72 -37.96
CA SER A 492 12.20 -56.77 -37.74
C SER A 492 13.44 -57.25 -38.49
N ALA A 493 13.82 -56.54 -39.55
CA ALA A 493 14.95 -56.90 -40.40
C ALA A 493 16.30 -56.45 -39.80
N GLY A 494 16.29 -55.41 -38.95
CA GLY A 494 17.48 -54.92 -38.25
C GLY A 494 17.74 -53.43 -38.42
N PHE A 495 18.70 -52.92 -37.65
CA PHE A 495 19.14 -51.54 -37.67
C PHE A 495 20.34 -51.36 -38.59
N ILE A 496 20.22 -50.48 -39.57
CA ILE A 496 21.30 -50.14 -40.51
C ILE A 496 21.95 -48.83 -40.05
N PRO A 497 23.26 -48.85 -39.69
CA PRO A 497 23.93 -47.67 -39.16
C PRO A 497 24.14 -46.59 -40.22
N HIS A 498 24.30 -45.34 -39.78
CA HIS A 498 24.57 -44.22 -40.68
C HIS A 498 25.94 -44.35 -41.36
N LEU A 499 25.93 -44.52 -42.67
CA LEU A 499 27.13 -44.47 -43.52
C LEU A 499 27.49 -43.00 -43.83
N LYS A 500 28.74 -42.60 -43.60
CA LYS A 500 29.18 -41.22 -43.86
C LYS A 500 29.13 -40.92 -45.37
N ARG A 501 28.85 -39.67 -45.72
CA ARG A 501 28.64 -39.21 -47.11
C ARG A 501 29.85 -39.42 -48.04
N LYS A 502 31.06 -39.50 -47.49
CA LYS A 502 32.30 -39.79 -48.24
C LYS A 502 32.35 -41.25 -48.70
N ASP A 503 31.85 -42.16 -47.86
CA ASP A 503 31.87 -43.61 -48.07
C ASP A 503 30.71 -44.05 -48.98
N GLN A 504 29.62 -43.27 -49.05
CA GLN A 504 28.49 -43.50 -49.97
C GLN A 504 28.81 -43.24 -51.45
N LYS A 505 29.82 -42.40 -51.74
CA LYS A 505 30.10 -41.89 -53.10
C LYS A 505 31.19 -42.66 -53.83
N ASP A 506 31.86 -43.58 -53.17
CA ASP A 506 32.98 -44.33 -53.72
C ASP A 506 32.54 -45.77 -54.07
N PRO A 507 32.21 -46.08 -55.34
CA PRO A 507 31.76 -47.42 -55.72
C PRO A 507 32.82 -48.48 -55.41
N SER A 508 34.11 -48.12 -55.46
CA SER A 508 35.22 -49.02 -55.14
C SER A 508 35.20 -49.52 -53.69
N MET A 509 34.61 -48.77 -52.76
CA MET A 509 34.46 -49.21 -51.36
C MET A 509 33.21 -50.06 -51.14
N LEU A 510 32.15 -49.86 -51.94
CA LEU A 510 30.96 -50.72 -51.88
C LEU A 510 31.20 -52.07 -52.56
N PHE A 511 31.96 -52.11 -53.65
CA PHE A 511 32.34 -53.34 -54.35
C PHE A 511 33.68 -53.94 -53.87
N GLY A 512 34.43 -53.21 -53.06
CA GLY A 512 35.73 -53.64 -52.55
C GLY A 512 35.56 -54.55 -51.33
N TRP A 513 36.38 -55.58 -51.24
CA TRP A 513 36.47 -56.56 -50.14
C TRP A 513 36.79 -55.97 -48.74
N ILE A 514 36.72 -54.66 -48.59
CA ILE A 514 36.96 -53.95 -47.33
C ILE A 514 35.62 -53.88 -46.60
N GLN A 515 35.40 -54.86 -45.73
CA GLN A 515 34.22 -54.89 -44.86
C GLN A 515 34.15 -53.62 -44.00
N VAL A 516 33.17 -52.76 -44.24
CA VAL A 516 32.82 -51.69 -43.30
C VAL A 516 32.05 -52.37 -42.16
N GLY A 517 32.80 -52.86 -41.17
CA GLY A 517 32.37 -53.90 -40.24
C GLY A 517 30.97 -53.77 -39.61
N MET A 518 30.43 -52.57 -39.39
CA MET A 518 29.09 -52.38 -38.81
C MET A 518 27.94 -52.31 -39.83
N PHE A 519 28.20 -51.78 -41.03
CA PHE A 519 27.15 -51.59 -42.05
C PHE A 519 26.89 -52.90 -42.79
N ASP A 520 27.94 -53.61 -43.17
CA ASP A 520 27.82 -54.88 -43.90
C ASP A 520 27.20 -55.97 -43.02
N GLU A 521 27.56 -56.01 -41.73
CA GLU A 521 26.94 -56.92 -40.76
C GLU A 521 25.44 -56.62 -40.56
N ALA A 522 25.04 -55.35 -40.60
CA ALA A 522 23.63 -54.98 -40.56
C ALA A 522 22.87 -55.46 -41.81
N ILE A 523 23.48 -55.38 -43.00
CA ILE A 523 22.90 -55.90 -44.24
C ILE A 523 22.79 -57.44 -44.21
N ARG A 524 23.81 -58.13 -43.69
CA ARG A 524 23.77 -59.58 -43.45
C ARG A 524 22.69 -59.99 -42.46
N SER A 525 22.48 -59.18 -41.43
CA SER A 525 21.37 -59.36 -40.48
C SER A 525 20.02 -59.28 -41.17
N VAL A 526 19.82 -58.31 -42.08
CA VAL A 526 18.61 -58.22 -42.93
C VAL A 526 18.42 -59.47 -43.78
N LEU A 527 19.46 -59.95 -44.47
CA LEU A 527 19.39 -61.17 -45.29
C LEU A 527 19.12 -62.43 -44.46
N THR A 528 19.72 -62.52 -43.27
CA THR A 528 19.48 -63.62 -42.32
C THR A 528 18.04 -63.61 -41.82
N SER A 529 17.50 -62.43 -41.52
CA SER A 529 16.09 -62.24 -41.16
C SER A 529 15.16 -62.72 -42.29
N PHE A 530 15.47 -62.40 -43.56
CA PHE A 530 14.72 -62.93 -44.70
C PHE A 530 14.80 -64.45 -44.84
N LYS A 531 15.99 -65.04 -44.69
CA LYS A 531 16.15 -66.51 -44.69
C LYS A 531 15.31 -67.15 -43.60
N GLN A 532 15.33 -66.58 -42.40
CA GLN A 532 14.62 -67.11 -41.24
C GLN A 532 13.10 -66.99 -41.40
N SER A 533 12.59 -65.84 -41.89
CA SER A 533 11.16 -65.65 -42.15
C SER A 533 10.64 -66.50 -43.32
N ASN A 534 11.52 -66.98 -44.20
CA ASN A 534 11.16 -67.75 -45.39
C ASN A 534 11.57 -69.23 -45.30
N GLY A 535 11.49 -69.82 -44.09
CA GLY A 535 11.68 -71.26 -43.90
C GLY A 535 13.10 -71.76 -44.17
N GLY A 536 14.11 -70.91 -44.02
CA GLY A 536 15.53 -71.22 -44.22
C GLY A 536 16.05 -70.94 -45.63
N LYS A 537 15.21 -70.49 -46.57
CA LYS A 537 15.60 -70.16 -47.95
C LYS A 537 15.53 -68.66 -48.18
N LEU A 538 16.36 -68.11 -49.08
CA LEU A 538 16.18 -66.74 -49.52
C LEU A 538 14.93 -66.62 -50.40
N PRO A 539 14.20 -65.49 -50.35
CA PRO A 539 13.12 -65.24 -51.30
C PRO A 539 13.68 -65.02 -52.70
N ASN A 540 12.94 -65.46 -53.72
CA ASN A 540 13.32 -65.32 -55.12
C ASN A 540 13.14 -63.88 -55.64
N SER A 541 12.27 -63.09 -55.00
CA SER A 541 12.06 -61.68 -55.34
C SER A 541 11.83 -60.81 -54.11
N ILE A 542 12.55 -59.69 -54.03
CA ILE A 542 12.50 -58.71 -52.94
C ILE A 542 12.23 -57.33 -53.52
N VAL A 543 11.19 -56.65 -53.03
CA VAL A 543 10.98 -55.23 -53.31
C VAL A 543 11.49 -54.40 -52.13
N VAL A 544 12.42 -53.48 -52.39
CA VAL A 544 12.89 -52.52 -51.40
C VAL A 544 12.21 -51.19 -51.64
N THR A 545 11.49 -50.71 -50.62
CA THR A 545 10.72 -49.47 -50.69
C THR A 545 10.82 -48.68 -49.38
N SER A 546 10.22 -47.49 -49.34
CA SER A 546 10.25 -46.59 -48.19
C SER A 546 8.96 -45.77 -48.08
N ALA A 547 8.74 -45.11 -46.95
CA ALA A 547 7.58 -44.26 -46.76
C ALA A 547 7.71 -42.94 -47.52
N HIS A 548 8.90 -42.33 -47.43
CA HIS A 548 9.23 -41.08 -48.10
C HIS A 548 10.51 -41.20 -48.92
N SER A 549 10.74 -40.23 -49.82
CA SER A 549 12.00 -40.12 -50.55
C SER A 549 13.17 -39.78 -49.59
N GLY A 550 14.36 -40.31 -49.87
CA GLY A 550 15.57 -40.03 -49.09
C GLY A 550 15.72 -40.81 -47.77
N GLU A 551 14.98 -41.91 -47.61
CA GLU A 551 15.10 -42.85 -46.47
C GLU A 551 16.20 -43.91 -46.66
N GLY A 552 16.77 -44.01 -47.87
CA GLY A 552 17.92 -44.85 -48.19
C GLY A 552 17.58 -46.21 -48.81
N LYS A 553 16.36 -46.37 -49.34
CA LYS A 553 15.89 -47.56 -50.10
C LYS A 553 16.92 -48.07 -51.12
N SER A 554 17.44 -47.18 -51.97
CA SER A 554 18.41 -47.51 -53.02
C SER A 554 19.76 -47.95 -52.48
N LEU A 555 20.22 -47.33 -51.37
CA LEU A 555 21.46 -47.75 -50.70
C LEU A 555 21.30 -49.17 -50.15
N VAL A 556 20.18 -49.46 -49.49
CA VAL A 556 19.89 -50.77 -48.93
C VAL A 556 19.74 -51.83 -50.04
N ALA A 557 19.00 -51.52 -51.11
CA ALA A 557 18.81 -52.42 -52.26
C ALA A 557 20.14 -52.81 -52.92
N ARG A 558 21.00 -51.82 -53.19
CA ARG A 558 22.34 -52.04 -53.75
C ARG A 558 23.23 -52.86 -52.83
N SER A 559 23.22 -52.54 -51.53
CA SER A 559 24.06 -53.25 -50.54
C SER A 559 23.63 -54.71 -50.37
N LEU A 560 22.32 -54.99 -50.42
CA LEU A 560 21.80 -56.36 -50.42
C LEU A 560 22.25 -57.13 -51.67
N ALA A 561 22.21 -56.52 -52.85
CA ALA A 561 22.67 -57.15 -54.09
C ALA A 561 24.16 -57.47 -54.05
N ILE A 562 24.97 -56.55 -53.52
CA ILE A 562 26.41 -56.73 -53.35
C ILE A 562 26.73 -57.87 -52.38
N ASP A 563 26.11 -57.91 -51.20
CA ASP A 563 26.41 -58.97 -50.21
C ASP A 563 25.94 -60.35 -50.72
N LEU A 564 24.82 -60.43 -51.44
CA LEU A 564 24.40 -61.69 -52.09
C LEU A 564 25.40 -62.14 -53.17
N ALA A 565 25.83 -61.25 -54.06
CA ALA A 565 26.79 -61.56 -55.10
C ALA A 565 28.17 -61.95 -54.53
N ALA A 566 28.63 -61.27 -53.47
CA ALA A 566 29.85 -61.61 -52.75
C ALA A 566 29.81 -63.01 -52.12
N ASN A 567 28.62 -63.49 -51.76
CA ASN A 567 28.39 -64.85 -51.27
C ASN A 567 28.15 -65.88 -52.40
N GLY A 568 28.41 -65.51 -53.66
CA GLY A 568 28.27 -66.39 -54.82
C GLY A 568 26.82 -66.68 -55.24
N ILE A 569 25.86 -65.89 -54.73
CA ILE A 569 24.45 -66.02 -55.09
C ILE A 569 24.20 -65.08 -56.27
N PRO A 570 23.73 -65.59 -57.44
CA PRO A 570 23.51 -64.75 -58.60
C PRO A 570 22.29 -63.85 -58.38
N VAL A 571 22.41 -62.56 -58.68
CA VAL A 571 21.41 -61.53 -58.37
C VAL A 571 21.13 -60.66 -59.59
N LEU A 572 19.84 -60.35 -59.78
CA LEU A 572 19.35 -59.34 -60.71
C LEU A 572 18.84 -58.12 -59.94
N LEU A 573 19.51 -56.98 -60.06
CA LEU A 573 19.13 -55.72 -59.44
C LEU A 573 18.39 -54.82 -60.44
N VAL A 574 17.12 -54.55 -60.16
CA VAL A 574 16.22 -53.80 -61.06
C VAL A 574 15.91 -52.44 -60.45
N ASP A 575 16.23 -51.35 -61.16
CA ASP A 575 15.82 -50.00 -60.80
C ASP A 575 14.37 -49.76 -61.25
N ALA A 576 13.45 -49.97 -60.31
CA ALA A 576 12.02 -49.82 -60.49
C ALA A 576 11.50 -48.43 -60.05
N ASP A 577 12.38 -47.49 -59.71
CA ASP A 577 12.02 -46.08 -59.52
C ASP A 577 12.02 -45.37 -60.89
N LEU A 578 11.00 -45.63 -61.70
CA LEU A 578 10.91 -45.15 -63.09
C LEU A 578 10.99 -43.63 -63.25
N ARG A 579 10.86 -42.87 -62.15
CA ARG A 579 10.88 -41.39 -62.13
C ARG A 579 12.22 -40.81 -61.70
N HIS A 580 12.85 -41.38 -60.67
CA HIS A 580 14.07 -40.84 -60.06
C HIS A 580 15.19 -41.89 -59.93
N GLY A 581 15.07 -43.00 -60.66
CA GLY A 581 16.08 -44.05 -60.76
C GLY A 581 17.43 -43.47 -61.17
N ASN A 582 18.49 -44.00 -60.57
CA ASN A 582 19.87 -43.51 -60.75
C ASN A 582 20.86 -44.67 -60.63
N LEU A 583 20.44 -45.88 -61.00
CA LEU A 583 21.26 -47.08 -60.92
C LEU A 583 22.32 -47.15 -62.02
N ASP A 584 22.07 -46.53 -63.16
CA ASP A 584 23.01 -46.29 -64.26
C ASP A 584 24.26 -45.52 -63.81
N SER A 585 24.08 -44.43 -63.06
CA SER A 585 25.16 -43.63 -62.50
C SER A 585 26.00 -44.39 -61.46
N PHE A 586 25.40 -45.37 -60.79
CA PHE A 586 26.07 -46.19 -59.78
C PHE A 586 27.06 -47.18 -60.40
N PHE A 587 26.68 -47.82 -61.49
CA PHE A 587 27.55 -48.73 -62.25
C PHE A 587 28.44 -48.01 -63.28
N LYS A 588 28.41 -46.66 -63.33
CA LYS A 588 29.16 -45.82 -64.29
C LYS A 588 28.97 -46.25 -65.75
N SER A 589 27.75 -46.60 -66.09
CA SER A 589 27.41 -47.16 -67.39
C SER A 589 26.43 -46.21 -68.10
N ASP A 590 26.83 -45.63 -69.23
CA ASP A 590 25.98 -44.74 -70.06
C ASP A 590 24.92 -45.54 -70.85
N LEU A 591 24.17 -46.42 -70.17
CA LEU A 591 23.24 -47.36 -70.77
C LEU A 591 21.91 -46.66 -71.11
N LYS A 592 21.45 -46.86 -72.35
CA LYS A 592 20.26 -46.18 -72.90
C LYS A 592 18.97 -47.02 -72.87
N LEU A 593 19.07 -48.32 -72.64
CA LEU A 593 17.93 -49.25 -72.63
C LEU A 593 17.73 -49.82 -71.22
N GLY A 594 16.55 -49.60 -70.64
CA GLY A 594 16.20 -50.02 -69.30
C GLY A 594 14.74 -50.44 -69.16
N LEU A 595 14.24 -50.40 -67.93
CA LEU A 595 12.92 -50.91 -67.56
C LEU A 595 11.79 -50.12 -68.25
N ASN A 596 11.91 -48.79 -68.36
CA ASN A 596 10.92 -47.95 -69.06
C ASN A 596 10.73 -48.35 -70.53
N GLU A 597 11.82 -48.64 -71.26
CA GLU A 597 11.76 -49.04 -72.67
C GLU A 597 11.11 -50.43 -72.83
N PHE A 598 11.39 -51.37 -71.93
CA PHE A 598 10.75 -52.69 -71.92
C PHE A 598 9.25 -52.62 -71.63
N LEU A 599 8.85 -51.86 -70.59
CA LEU A 599 7.43 -51.68 -70.23
C LEU A 599 6.63 -50.95 -71.32
N CYS A 600 7.29 -50.18 -72.18
CA CYS A 600 6.68 -49.53 -73.35
C CYS A 600 6.72 -50.40 -74.62
N GLY A 601 7.27 -51.62 -74.55
CA GLY A 601 7.42 -52.53 -75.68
C GLY A 601 8.46 -52.10 -76.72
N GLN A 602 9.38 -51.20 -76.37
CA GLN A 602 10.42 -50.67 -77.27
C GLN A 602 11.71 -51.52 -77.26
N ALA A 603 11.87 -52.41 -76.28
CA ALA A 603 12.99 -53.35 -76.15
C ALA A 603 12.51 -54.69 -75.58
N GLY A 604 13.20 -55.79 -75.91
CA GLY A 604 12.94 -57.10 -75.32
C GLY A 604 13.59 -57.25 -73.94
N ILE A 605 13.10 -58.21 -73.14
CA ILE A 605 13.62 -58.43 -71.77
C ILE A 605 15.12 -58.75 -71.73
N ARG A 606 15.65 -59.42 -72.77
CA ARG A 606 17.08 -59.78 -72.85
C ARG A 606 17.97 -58.58 -73.23
N ASP A 607 17.40 -57.56 -73.87
CA ASP A 607 18.15 -56.40 -74.35
C ASP A 607 18.38 -55.34 -73.25
N ILE A 608 17.63 -55.45 -72.16
CA ILE A 608 17.66 -54.52 -71.02
C ILE A 608 18.44 -55.07 -69.81
N VAL A 609 18.88 -56.33 -69.85
CA VAL A 609 19.71 -56.94 -68.80
C VAL A 609 21.17 -56.68 -69.10
N HIS A 610 21.86 -56.05 -68.16
CA HIS A 610 23.27 -55.70 -68.28
C HIS A 610 24.08 -56.46 -67.23
N HIS A 611 25.23 -57.01 -67.64
CA HIS A 611 26.12 -57.77 -66.77
C HIS A 611 27.25 -56.87 -66.24
N HIS A 612 27.44 -56.81 -64.92
CA HIS A 612 28.54 -56.07 -64.30
C HIS A 612 29.68 -57.02 -63.85
N PRO A 613 30.96 -56.63 -63.95
CA PRO A 613 32.11 -57.45 -63.51
C PRO A 613 32.08 -57.89 -62.03
N SER A 614 31.24 -57.27 -61.20
CA SER A 614 31.03 -57.67 -59.80
C SER A 614 30.16 -58.92 -59.63
N GLY A 615 29.67 -59.53 -60.72
CA GLY A 615 28.77 -60.68 -60.67
C GLY A 615 27.31 -60.31 -60.36
N ILE A 616 26.94 -59.04 -60.53
CA ILE A 616 25.57 -58.54 -60.39
C ILE A 616 25.05 -58.22 -61.79
N ASP A 617 23.90 -58.80 -62.13
CA ASP A 617 23.16 -58.40 -63.31
C ASP A 617 22.21 -57.27 -62.92
N PHE A 618 22.01 -56.29 -63.80
CA PHE A 618 21.18 -55.15 -63.48
C PHE A 618 20.35 -54.63 -64.64
N ILE A 619 19.23 -54.02 -64.30
CA ILE A 619 18.32 -53.35 -65.22
C ILE A 619 18.16 -51.89 -64.74
N PRO A 620 18.66 -50.88 -65.48
CA PRO A 620 18.47 -49.48 -65.12
C PRO A 620 17.01 -49.04 -65.36
N ALA A 621 16.58 -47.93 -64.76
CA ALA A 621 15.21 -47.44 -64.91
C ALA A 621 14.88 -47.03 -66.36
N GLY A 622 15.88 -46.55 -67.11
CA GLY A 622 15.71 -46.06 -68.47
C GLY A 622 15.18 -44.62 -68.54
N ASN A 623 14.62 -44.21 -69.68
CA ASN A 623 14.20 -42.83 -69.90
C ASN A 623 12.90 -42.46 -69.16
N ALA A 624 13.02 -41.63 -68.12
CA ALA A 624 11.90 -41.17 -67.29
C ALA A 624 10.83 -40.33 -68.01
N SER A 625 11.08 -39.83 -69.24
CA SER A 625 10.09 -39.08 -70.03
C SER A 625 9.05 -39.97 -70.73
N LEU A 626 9.28 -41.28 -70.76
CA LEU A 626 8.34 -42.25 -71.31
C LEU A 626 7.17 -42.44 -70.34
N HIS A 627 5.97 -42.00 -70.74
CA HIS A 627 4.76 -42.13 -69.92
C HIS A 627 4.16 -43.53 -70.11
N TRP A 628 4.34 -44.40 -69.12
CA TRP A 628 3.86 -45.77 -69.16
C TRP A 628 2.34 -45.86 -68.82
N ARG A 629 1.61 -46.77 -69.48
CA ARG A 629 0.29 -47.28 -69.07
C ARG A 629 0.46 -48.78 -68.83
N ALA A 630 0.55 -49.20 -67.57
CA ALA A 630 1.04 -50.54 -67.23
C ALA A 630 0.24 -51.66 -67.87
N ARG A 631 0.97 -52.64 -68.40
CA ARG A 631 0.54 -54.04 -68.39
C ARG A 631 1.11 -54.68 -67.13
N LEU A 632 0.22 -55.14 -66.25
CA LEU A 632 0.56 -55.82 -64.99
C LEU A 632 1.40 -57.11 -65.19
N THR A 633 1.46 -57.63 -66.42
CA THR A 633 2.12 -58.89 -66.77
C THR A 633 3.64 -58.81 -66.84
N ASP A 634 4.19 -57.64 -67.19
CA ASP A 634 5.56 -57.58 -67.70
C ASP A 634 6.62 -57.59 -66.57
N ALA A 635 6.25 -57.19 -65.34
CA ALA A 635 7.10 -57.34 -64.16
C ALA A 635 7.15 -58.79 -63.64
N ALA A 636 6.08 -59.58 -63.86
CA ALA A 636 6.08 -61.01 -63.54
C ALA A 636 7.02 -61.78 -64.49
N ASP A 637 7.15 -61.33 -65.74
CA ASP A 637 8.08 -61.90 -66.72
C ASP A 637 9.54 -61.72 -66.30
N ILE A 638 9.89 -60.58 -65.65
CA ILE A 638 11.23 -60.36 -65.07
C ILE A 638 11.52 -61.33 -63.93
N ILE A 639 10.54 -61.52 -63.03
CA ILE A 639 10.68 -62.49 -61.93
C ILE A 639 10.80 -63.92 -62.49
N GLY A 640 10.00 -64.28 -63.48
CA GLY A 640 10.03 -65.59 -64.12
C GLY A 640 11.35 -65.88 -64.86
N MET A 641 11.86 -64.89 -65.59
CA MET A 641 13.17 -64.98 -66.26
C MET A 641 14.29 -65.18 -65.25
N ALA A 642 14.37 -64.34 -64.22
CA ALA A 642 15.39 -64.45 -63.19
C ALA A 642 15.31 -65.79 -62.44
N ALA A 643 14.11 -66.24 -62.12
CA ALA A 643 13.90 -67.56 -61.51
C ALA A 643 14.41 -68.70 -62.41
N SER A 644 14.21 -68.62 -63.74
CA SER A 644 14.73 -69.61 -64.70
C SER A 644 16.26 -69.64 -64.78
N MET A 645 16.91 -68.51 -64.47
CA MET A 645 18.37 -68.38 -64.40
C MET A 645 18.93 -68.65 -62.99
N GLY A 646 18.06 -69.02 -62.03
CA GLY A 646 18.45 -69.24 -60.63
C GLY A 646 18.87 -67.97 -59.88
N GLN A 647 18.48 -66.79 -60.37
CA GLN A 647 18.82 -65.49 -59.81
C GLN A 647 17.77 -65.01 -58.80
N ILE A 648 18.23 -64.30 -57.77
CA ILE A 648 17.34 -63.54 -56.89
C ILE A 648 17.13 -62.14 -57.47
N VAL A 649 15.87 -61.70 -57.57
CA VAL A 649 15.55 -60.35 -58.04
C VAL A 649 15.40 -59.38 -56.88
N ILE A 650 16.09 -58.24 -56.95
CA ILE A 650 15.89 -57.12 -56.05
C ILE A 650 15.38 -55.93 -56.84
N PHE A 651 14.18 -55.45 -56.50
CA PHE A 651 13.62 -54.23 -57.07
C PHE A 651 13.90 -53.03 -56.15
N ASP A 652 14.70 -52.07 -56.61
CA ASP A 652 14.81 -50.74 -56.00
C ASP A 652 13.64 -49.88 -56.46
N SER A 653 12.63 -49.71 -55.62
CA SER A 653 11.34 -49.10 -56.02
C SER A 653 11.14 -47.70 -55.44
N ALA A 654 10.29 -46.88 -56.06
CA ALA A 654 9.90 -45.57 -55.52
C ALA A 654 9.20 -45.68 -54.13
N PRO A 655 9.14 -44.60 -53.32
CA PRO A 655 8.43 -44.64 -52.04
C PRO A 655 6.95 -45.02 -52.20
N VAL A 656 6.43 -45.86 -51.30
CA VAL A 656 5.07 -46.42 -51.35
C VAL A 656 4.00 -45.33 -51.42
N LEU A 657 4.19 -44.23 -50.68
CA LEU A 657 3.23 -43.13 -50.63
C LEU A 657 3.27 -42.22 -51.85
N ALA A 658 4.29 -42.36 -52.70
CA ALA A 658 4.52 -41.53 -53.88
C ALA A 658 4.28 -42.25 -55.21
N SER A 659 4.20 -43.58 -55.21
CA SER A 659 4.06 -44.39 -56.44
C SER A 659 3.10 -45.56 -56.28
N ALA A 660 2.08 -45.62 -57.16
CA ALA A 660 1.18 -46.77 -57.27
C ALA A 660 1.89 -48.00 -57.88
N ASP A 661 2.99 -47.79 -58.58
CA ASP A 661 3.73 -48.84 -59.32
C ASP A 661 4.48 -49.70 -58.32
N THR A 662 5.04 -49.06 -57.30
CA THR A 662 5.60 -49.71 -56.13
C THR A 662 4.56 -50.62 -55.47
N MET A 663 3.34 -50.14 -55.26
CA MET A 663 2.26 -50.95 -54.68
C MET A 663 1.98 -52.21 -55.51
N HIS A 664 1.98 -52.07 -56.84
CA HIS A 664 1.78 -53.21 -57.73
C HIS A 664 2.95 -54.20 -57.69
N LEU A 665 4.20 -53.72 -57.74
CA LEU A 665 5.41 -54.55 -57.61
C LEU A 665 5.43 -55.31 -56.28
N THR A 666 5.03 -54.65 -55.19
CA THR A 666 4.93 -55.28 -53.87
C THR A 666 3.85 -56.35 -53.80
N ALA A 667 2.90 -56.43 -54.75
CA ALA A 667 1.91 -57.51 -54.82
C ALA A 667 2.43 -58.74 -55.60
N LEU A 668 3.42 -58.55 -56.49
CA LEU A 668 4.00 -59.59 -57.34
C LEU A 668 5.23 -60.26 -56.72
N ALA A 669 6.05 -59.48 -56.00
CA ALA A 669 7.25 -60.00 -55.37
C ALA A 669 6.94 -60.92 -54.18
N GLU A 670 7.86 -61.81 -53.82
CA GLU A 670 7.68 -62.74 -52.70
C GLU A 670 7.78 -62.02 -51.34
N ARG A 671 8.67 -61.03 -51.22
CA ARG A 671 8.90 -60.27 -49.98
C ARG A 671 9.07 -58.78 -50.25
N THR A 672 8.64 -57.96 -49.28
CA THR A 672 8.84 -56.50 -49.31
C THR A 672 9.63 -56.05 -48.10
N LEU A 673 10.70 -55.27 -48.35
CA LEU A 673 11.49 -54.56 -47.35
C LEU A 673 11.06 -53.10 -47.29
N LEU A 674 10.45 -52.69 -46.18
CA LEU A 674 10.17 -51.30 -45.88
C LEU A 674 11.36 -50.67 -45.12
N VAL A 675 12.03 -49.72 -45.75
CA VAL A 675 13.13 -48.95 -45.15
C VAL A 675 12.57 -47.69 -44.48
N VAL A 676 12.83 -47.54 -43.18
CA VAL A 676 12.37 -46.42 -42.35
C VAL A 676 13.58 -45.62 -41.87
N LYS A 677 13.56 -44.29 -41.94
CA LYS A 677 14.69 -43.47 -41.51
C LYS A 677 14.61 -43.11 -40.02
N TRP A 678 15.65 -43.49 -39.29
CA TRP A 678 15.78 -43.27 -37.85
C TRP A 678 15.60 -41.80 -37.45
N GLY A 679 14.65 -41.52 -36.55
CA GLY A 679 14.41 -40.20 -35.97
C GLY A 679 13.90 -39.15 -36.96
N LYS A 680 13.41 -39.58 -38.14
CA LYS A 680 12.89 -38.69 -39.19
C LYS A 680 11.53 -39.14 -39.71
N THR A 681 11.37 -40.42 -40.03
CA THR A 681 10.08 -40.93 -40.51
C THR A 681 9.07 -40.93 -39.36
N SER A 682 7.90 -40.34 -39.57
CA SER A 682 6.87 -40.28 -38.53
C SER A 682 6.21 -41.65 -38.33
N ARG A 683 5.80 -41.93 -37.10
CA ARG A 683 5.08 -43.16 -36.75
C ARG A 683 3.83 -43.36 -37.61
N ARG A 684 3.05 -42.29 -37.79
CA ARG A 684 1.84 -42.29 -38.63
C ARG A 684 2.14 -42.62 -40.10
N ALA A 685 3.27 -42.15 -40.64
CA ALA A 685 3.65 -42.48 -42.00
C ALA A 685 3.98 -43.97 -42.15
N VAL A 686 4.70 -44.55 -41.19
CA VAL A 686 4.98 -46.00 -41.17
C VAL A 686 3.69 -46.80 -41.04
N GLU A 687 2.80 -46.43 -40.10
CA GLU A 687 1.48 -47.06 -39.93
C GLU A 687 0.67 -47.04 -41.23
N PHE A 688 0.62 -45.88 -41.90
CA PHE A 688 -0.10 -45.72 -43.16
C PHE A 688 0.53 -46.55 -44.30
N CYS A 689 1.85 -46.59 -44.42
CA CYS A 689 2.55 -47.46 -45.38
C CYS A 689 2.26 -48.94 -45.14
N LEU A 690 2.36 -49.40 -43.89
CA LEU A 690 2.08 -50.78 -43.52
C LEU A 690 0.62 -51.15 -43.81
N HIS A 691 -0.32 -50.22 -43.59
CA HIS A 691 -1.73 -50.41 -43.94
C HIS A 691 -1.92 -50.55 -45.46
N GLN A 692 -1.31 -49.69 -46.26
CA GLN A 692 -1.36 -49.78 -47.73
C GLN A 692 -0.77 -51.09 -48.23
N LEU A 693 0.44 -51.45 -47.80
CA LEU A 693 1.13 -52.67 -48.21
C LEU A 693 0.37 -53.96 -47.83
N LYS A 694 -0.36 -53.97 -46.70
CA LYS A 694 -1.22 -55.11 -46.32
C LYS A 694 -2.35 -55.37 -47.32
N LEU A 695 -2.86 -54.33 -48.00
CA LEU A 695 -3.91 -54.49 -49.01
C LEU A 695 -3.40 -55.21 -50.28
N ALA A 696 -2.10 -55.22 -50.52
CA ALA A 696 -1.45 -55.82 -51.69
C ALA A 696 -1.32 -57.36 -51.64
N ARG A 697 -2.02 -58.05 -50.71
CA ARG A 697 -2.09 -59.52 -50.55
C ARG A 697 -0.80 -60.27 -50.17
N ASN A 698 0.30 -59.59 -49.89
CA ASN A 698 1.52 -60.24 -49.42
C ASN A 698 1.55 -60.47 -47.89
N ALA A 699 1.97 -61.68 -47.50
CA ALA A 699 1.70 -62.23 -46.17
C ALA A 699 2.61 -61.70 -45.04
N GLU A 700 3.80 -61.18 -45.35
CA GLU A 700 4.81 -60.77 -44.34
C GLU A 700 5.70 -59.63 -44.86
N LEU A 701 5.73 -58.52 -44.11
CA LEU A 701 6.49 -57.30 -44.42
C LEU A 701 7.72 -57.21 -43.52
N SER A 702 8.91 -57.04 -44.09
CA SER A 702 10.13 -56.82 -43.31
C SER A 702 10.42 -55.34 -43.17
N VAL A 703 10.77 -54.87 -41.97
CA VAL A 703 11.08 -53.46 -41.71
C VAL A 703 12.54 -53.31 -41.30
N ALA A 704 13.28 -52.46 -42.02
CA ALA A 704 14.64 -52.07 -41.66
C ALA A 704 14.67 -50.60 -41.25
N ILE A 705 15.29 -50.30 -40.10
CA ILE A 705 15.47 -48.91 -39.65
C ILE A 705 16.87 -48.46 -40.07
N ASN A 706 16.93 -47.56 -41.04
CA ASN A 706 18.16 -47.06 -41.63
C ASN A 706 18.62 -45.72 -41.03
N ASN A 707 19.90 -45.41 -41.23
CA ASN A 707 20.53 -44.15 -40.83
C ASN A 707 20.62 -43.99 -39.30
N VAL A 708 20.82 -45.10 -38.59
CA VAL A 708 20.88 -45.13 -37.13
C VAL A 708 22.23 -44.63 -36.64
N ASP A 709 22.24 -43.72 -35.67
CA ASP A 709 23.44 -43.33 -34.95
C ASP A 709 23.46 -44.10 -33.61
N PRO A 710 24.34 -45.11 -33.43
CA PRO A 710 24.34 -45.94 -32.22
C PRO A 710 24.48 -45.12 -30.94
N LYS A 711 25.29 -44.06 -30.95
CA LYS A 711 25.52 -43.21 -29.76
C LYS A 711 24.29 -42.38 -29.41
N LYS A 712 23.49 -41.98 -30.41
CA LYS A 712 22.22 -41.28 -30.17
C LYS A 712 21.10 -42.24 -29.82
N HIS A 713 21.05 -43.40 -30.45
CA HIS A 713 20.05 -44.43 -30.17
C HIS A 713 20.15 -44.95 -28.73
N ALA A 714 21.38 -45.10 -28.20
CA ALA A 714 21.64 -45.43 -26.79
C ALA A 714 21.01 -44.48 -25.75
N LYS A 715 20.64 -43.25 -26.15
CA LYS A 715 20.05 -42.25 -25.25
C LYS A 715 18.53 -42.41 -25.09
N TYR A 716 17.93 -43.33 -25.83
CA TYR A 716 16.50 -43.63 -25.76
C TYR A 716 16.26 -44.86 -24.86
N ASN A 717 15.03 -45.02 -24.38
CA ASN A 717 14.65 -46.11 -23.46
C ASN A 717 13.90 -47.19 -24.22
N PHE A 718 14.56 -47.80 -25.20
CA PHE A 718 13.99 -48.90 -25.96
C PHE A 718 14.71 -50.20 -25.63
N SER A 719 13.98 -51.31 -25.66
CA SER A 719 14.52 -52.65 -25.37
C SER A 719 15.71 -52.99 -26.28
N ASP A 720 15.63 -52.51 -27.52
CA ASP A 720 16.63 -52.70 -28.58
C ASP A 720 17.82 -51.73 -28.48
N SER A 721 17.67 -50.59 -27.81
CA SER A 721 18.73 -49.57 -27.68
C SER A 721 19.91 -50.01 -26.81
N GLU A 722 19.66 -50.77 -25.73
CA GLU A 722 20.73 -51.34 -24.90
C GLU A 722 21.43 -52.51 -25.59
N LEU A 723 20.66 -53.36 -26.26
CA LEU A 723 21.16 -54.56 -26.93
C LEU A 723 22.01 -54.20 -28.14
N PHE A 724 21.57 -53.24 -28.96
CA PHE A 724 22.28 -52.79 -30.15
C PHE A 724 23.65 -52.19 -29.82
N VAL A 725 23.77 -51.40 -28.74
CA VAL A 725 25.04 -50.76 -28.38
C VAL A 725 25.99 -51.72 -27.69
N LYS A 726 25.47 -52.61 -26.82
CA LYS A 726 26.26 -53.64 -26.13
C LYS A 726 26.79 -54.69 -27.12
N SER A 727 25.99 -55.12 -28.10
CA SER A 727 26.44 -56.06 -29.13
C SER A 727 27.50 -55.42 -30.05
N LEU A 728 27.30 -54.17 -30.46
CA LEU A 728 28.23 -53.44 -31.33
C LEU A 728 29.59 -53.17 -30.68
N ARG A 729 29.64 -52.77 -29.40
CA ARG A 729 30.92 -52.52 -28.71
C ARG A 729 31.73 -53.78 -28.47
N LYS A 730 31.06 -54.88 -28.09
CA LYS A 730 31.74 -56.11 -27.66
C LYS A 730 32.32 -56.92 -28.83
N TYR A 731 31.80 -56.75 -30.04
CA TYR A 731 32.29 -57.45 -31.24
C TYR A 731 33.38 -56.68 -31.99
N HIS A 732 33.31 -55.34 -32.06
CA HIS A 732 34.30 -54.53 -32.81
C HIS A 732 35.52 -54.08 -31.99
N GLU A 733 35.57 -54.35 -30.68
CA GLU A 733 36.79 -54.16 -29.89
C GLU A 733 37.77 -55.35 -30.02
N PHE A 734 37.40 -56.44 -30.71
CA PHE A 734 38.21 -57.65 -30.90
C PHE A 734 38.73 -57.88 -32.34
N THR A 735 38.52 -56.92 -33.24
CA THR A 735 39.08 -56.85 -34.60
C THR A 735 39.72 -55.50 -34.81
#